data_AF-A0A369B9M4-F1
#
_entry.id   AF-A0A369B9M4-F1
#
_cell.length_a   1.000
_cell.length_b   1.000
_cell.length_c   1.000
_cell.angle_alpha   90.00
_cell.angle_beta   90.00
_cell.angle_gamma   90.00
#
_symmetry.space_group_name_H-M   'P 1'
#
loop_
_entity.id
_entity.type
_entity.pdbx_description
1 polymer ?
#
loop_
_entity_poly.entity_id
_entity_poly.type
_entity_poly.pdbx_seq_one_letter_code
_entity_poly.pdbx_strand_id
1 'polypeptide(L)'
;MRKIWTMLLAAILVVPMLLQNTAEAATPISVYIDGNKLATDQAPVSVKGRVLLPLRAIFEALDATVDWNQWTQTVTATKNNTTVVLKLKSKTATINNETVSLDVPAQAIKGRTMVPVRFVSEALGEAVNWNSRTKMVSIVTGSSTEQPGTLYPVSYVTLRDVGNAGDGRDLEVSFSRSSNESLVDHYRILIVKAANASNFNLASALRVTSSNYSTVRPNGSDPAITMSSGTRDVDGALIQSNQSYVGYVLAVGRNNAGNALSNASSKLTLDTGVSVAAATNVRSNDISDYTDGRDLSVSFTRASAESDISGYRVFIVKTKDAGSFNLAAANTNQYYTTVNKSTGSNTTLTGTLSSSSRDTSGDLIKNNVSYTAFVLSVSNTSASNKLSSASSAITLGVGTVAAPIITQVEDRNDNGDGRDLRVSFTKISDESKISGYRIFVVKANDYSNFTLARANAVSNSNYTEFNKTGYNQNQTLSSTSRDVDGALIRNGVSYRVFVMSIGNGSNTGNNALSSASSAITLLNNYSVGSISNLYISDVNDYNDGRDLLVSFDRASDESNISYYRILVVKASKSGSFTLAKANDVDSRNYTQVNTGGNFSKVLSSSTRDVDGDLIRNGVSYRVFVLSVGRGSYAGDNTLSRESSQIALGNNYGVGATSTPVLNDISDSGDGRDLQVTFNRASDESNINHYRVIVAKATTTLDLAKASASGYFTTVYKAGNTLTQTLGANARDIDGHLIQNGTKYRVYVLSVANNNYSGNYALSSAAEITLSDGSTVQAVSGLSLVINGNTGTASDIKVSFKKPANESNILEYRILVVPASDAANFTLADANSAQSFTTVASGGDHANNVPVQDTKDYFGRTVTADTPYRLIVLSVARSGQGAMAMSNQFKINPAPQAPVAAATVANATATAVSNTEIRVNFNEPADTANVATSYALIVVKEGTIMDLSAAVNAYSNRNFVKVDKGQGNGIISVDTLGNPLSTADSAYDLYILSIPTDTSNPNLYGLSGKFTAAVNPAVTNGI
;
A
#
# COMPACT_ATOMS: atom_id res chain seq x y z
N MET A 1 -19.54 10.55 17.47
CA MET A 1 -20.10 11.57 18.39
C MET A 1 -19.24 11.86 19.63
N ARG A 2 -18.55 10.88 20.26
CA ARG A 2 -17.76 11.12 21.50
C ARG A 2 -16.56 12.10 21.38
N LYS A 3 -16.02 12.35 20.18
CA LYS A 3 -14.87 13.27 19.98
C LYS A 3 -15.25 14.75 19.79
N ILE A 4 -16.53 15.04 19.50
CA ILE A 4 -17.01 16.43 19.31
C ILE A 4 -17.34 17.06 20.68
N TRP A 5 -17.82 16.25 21.63
CA TRP A 5 -18.12 16.70 22.99
C TRP A 5 -16.89 17.10 23.80
N THR A 6 -15.72 16.49 23.53
CA THR A 6 -14.46 16.85 24.21
C THR A 6 -13.84 18.15 23.71
N MET A 7 -14.04 18.51 22.43
CA MET A 7 -13.59 19.82 21.92
C MET A 7 -14.50 20.96 22.36
N LEU A 8 -15.81 20.73 22.45
CA LEU A 8 -16.76 21.75 22.91
C LEU A 8 -16.53 22.12 24.39
N LEU A 9 -16.15 21.14 25.22
CA LEU A 9 -15.83 21.35 26.63
C LEU A 9 -14.52 22.13 26.82
N ALA A 10 -13.52 21.90 25.96
CA ALA A 10 -12.26 22.63 25.98
C ALA A 10 -12.41 24.09 25.53
N ALA A 11 -13.28 24.36 24.54
CA ALA A 11 -13.56 25.71 24.08
C ALA A 11 -14.33 26.55 25.12
N ILE A 12 -15.26 25.95 25.86
CA ILE A 12 -16.03 26.64 26.91
C ILE A 12 -15.16 27.03 28.12
N LEU A 13 -14.06 26.32 28.37
CA LEU A 13 -13.15 26.61 29.49
C LEU A 13 -12.24 27.83 29.25
N VAL A 14 -11.99 28.20 27.99
CA VAL A 14 -11.02 29.26 27.64
C VAL A 14 -11.68 30.64 27.50
N VAL A 15 -12.98 30.70 27.21
CA VAL A 15 -13.73 31.95 26.98
C VAL A 15 -13.79 32.90 28.19
N PRO A 16 -13.81 32.46 29.48
CA PRO A 16 -13.83 33.39 30.60
C PRO A 16 -12.53 34.19 30.82
N MET A 17 -11.40 33.77 30.22
CA MET A 17 -10.09 34.41 30.44
C MET A 17 -9.87 35.70 29.63
N LEU A 18 -10.80 36.06 28.73
CA LEU A 18 -10.66 37.23 27.84
C LEU A 18 -11.48 38.46 28.28
N LEU A 19 -12.15 38.42 29.44
CA LEU A 19 -12.86 39.56 30.00
C LEU A 19 -12.14 40.08 31.25
N GLN A 20 -11.21 41.01 31.06
CA GLN A 20 -10.66 41.79 32.17
C GLN A 20 -11.66 42.90 32.54
N ASN A 21 -12.31 42.77 33.69
CA ASN A 21 -13.06 43.87 34.29
C ASN A 21 -12.06 44.92 34.80
N THR A 22 -12.01 46.09 34.16
CA THR A 22 -11.35 47.26 34.76
C THR A 22 -12.21 47.76 35.91
N ALA A 23 -11.80 47.44 37.15
CA ALA A 23 -12.39 48.04 38.32
C ALA A 23 -12.03 49.54 38.36
N GLU A 24 -12.98 50.43 38.10
CA GLU A 24 -12.81 51.85 38.41
C GLU A 24 -12.63 52.00 39.92
N ALA A 25 -11.49 52.57 40.34
CA ALA A 25 -11.24 52.88 41.73
C ALA A 25 -12.25 53.95 42.19
N ALA A 26 -13.05 53.61 43.21
CA ALA A 26 -13.99 54.55 43.80
C ALA A 26 -13.25 55.82 44.29
N THR A 27 -13.77 56.99 43.93
CA THR A 27 -13.25 58.29 44.38
C THR A 27 -13.13 58.33 45.92
N PRO A 28 -11.95 58.64 46.48
CA PRO A 28 -11.71 58.61 47.92
C PRO A 28 -12.54 59.67 48.65
N ILE A 29 -13.05 59.33 49.83
CA ILE A 29 -13.84 60.24 50.67
C ILE A 29 -12.89 61.23 51.36
N SER A 30 -13.21 62.52 51.28
CA SER A 30 -12.46 63.60 51.94
C SER A 30 -13.26 64.24 53.06
N VAL A 31 -12.60 64.70 54.13
CA VAL A 31 -13.23 65.29 55.32
C VAL A 31 -12.58 66.62 55.62
N TYR A 32 -13.40 67.64 55.89
CA TYR A 32 -12.98 68.99 56.24
C TYR A 32 -13.61 69.44 57.55
N ILE A 33 -12.85 70.13 58.40
CA ILE A 33 -13.29 70.78 59.63
C ILE A 33 -12.97 72.27 59.48
N ASP A 34 -13.99 73.13 59.53
CA ASP A 34 -13.87 74.59 59.33
C ASP A 34 -13.10 74.96 58.06
N GLY A 35 -13.30 74.19 56.99
CA GLY A 35 -12.64 74.38 55.69
C GLY A 35 -11.24 73.77 55.58
N ASN A 36 -10.67 73.21 56.65
CA ASN A 36 -9.35 72.57 56.65
C ASN A 36 -9.47 71.04 56.47
N LYS A 37 -8.67 70.46 55.58
CA LYS A 37 -8.72 69.02 55.29
C LYS A 37 -8.13 68.20 56.44
N LEU A 38 -8.89 67.24 56.96
CA LEU A 38 -8.41 66.31 57.98
C LEU A 38 -7.53 65.23 57.35
N ALA A 39 -6.28 65.13 57.79
CA ALA A 39 -5.38 64.04 57.44
C ALA A 39 -5.69 62.82 58.33
N THR A 40 -5.86 61.64 57.71
CA THR A 40 -6.09 60.40 58.44
C THR A 40 -5.11 59.33 57.97
N ASP A 41 -4.59 58.54 58.91
CA ASP A 41 -3.67 57.43 58.65
C ASP A 41 -4.39 56.20 58.07
N GLN A 42 -5.68 56.08 58.37
CA GLN A 42 -6.62 55.18 57.71
C GLN A 42 -7.68 56.02 56.99
N ALA A 43 -7.83 55.81 55.68
CA ALA A 43 -8.78 56.56 54.86
C ALA A 43 -10.23 56.35 55.35
N PRO A 44 -11.09 57.38 55.29
CA PRO A 44 -12.51 57.23 55.58
C PRO A 44 -13.17 56.21 54.63
N VAL A 45 -14.13 55.45 55.15
CA VAL A 45 -14.82 54.38 54.39
C VAL A 45 -16.32 54.53 54.50
N SER A 46 -17.05 54.20 53.43
CA SER A 46 -18.50 54.10 53.46
C SER A 46 -18.92 52.66 53.79
N VAL A 47 -19.58 52.45 54.93
CA VAL A 47 -20.14 51.15 55.34
C VAL A 47 -21.64 51.31 55.50
N LYS A 48 -22.43 50.53 54.73
CA LYS A 48 -23.90 50.58 54.73
C LYS A 48 -24.48 52.01 54.53
N GLY A 49 -23.85 52.81 53.67
CA GLY A 49 -24.29 54.18 53.39
C GLY A 49 -23.97 55.19 54.50
N ARG A 50 -23.05 54.86 55.42
CA ARG A 50 -22.53 55.78 56.44
C ARG A 50 -21.02 55.91 56.29
N VAL A 51 -20.52 57.14 56.40
CA VAL A 51 -19.08 57.43 56.38
C VAL A 51 -18.50 57.19 57.76
N LEU A 52 -17.50 56.33 57.84
CA LEU A 52 -16.75 56.00 59.05
C LEU A 52 -15.33 56.57 58.94
N LEU A 53 -14.85 57.16 60.03
CA LEU A 53 -13.50 57.72 60.15
C LEU A 53 -12.73 57.09 61.31
N PRO A 54 -11.38 57.13 61.30
CA PRO A 54 -10.59 56.74 62.46
C PRO A 54 -10.98 57.60 63.65
N LEU A 55 -11.47 56.95 64.70
CA LEU A 55 -12.08 57.60 65.86
C LEU A 55 -11.14 58.64 66.47
N ARG A 56 -9.89 58.26 66.74
CA ARG A 56 -8.91 59.17 67.34
C ARG A 56 -8.69 60.43 66.51
N ALA A 57 -8.51 60.27 65.19
CA ALA A 57 -8.25 61.39 64.28
C ALA A 57 -9.39 62.42 64.26
N ILE A 58 -10.65 61.98 64.29
CA ILE A 58 -11.79 62.91 64.26
C ILE A 58 -12.07 63.55 65.63
N PHE A 59 -11.89 62.82 66.73
CA PHE A 59 -12.10 63.37 68.08
C PHE A 59 -10.99 64.36 68.47
N GLU A 60 -9.72 64.04 68.20
CA GLU A 60 -8.59 64.94 68.47
C GLU A 60 -8.62 66.19 67.58
N ALA A 61 -9.02 66.07 66.31
CA ALA A 61 -9.18 67.22 65.42
C ALA A 61 -10.35 68.13 65.80
N LEU A 62 -11.22 67.68 66.71
CA LEU A 62 -12.28 68.47 67.33
C LEU A 62 -11.92 68.81 68.78
N ASP A 63 -10.64 68.82 69.15
CA ASP A 63 -10.09 69.17 70.47
C ASP A 63 -10.51 68.24 71.64
N ALA A 64 -10.88 66.99 71.36
CA ALA A 64 -11.15 65.99 72.40
C ALA A 64 -9.90 65.15 72.72
N THR A 65 -9.68 64.85 74.00
CA THR A 65 -8.66 63.90 74.46
C THR A 65 -9.21 62.47 74.42
N VAL A 66 -8.47 61.51 73.85
CA VAL A 66 -8.95 60.13 73.63
C VAL A 66 -8.10 59.11 74.39
N ASP A 67 -8.70 58.41 75.34
CA ASP A 67 -8.13 57.27 76.05
C ASP A 67 -8.66 55.94 75.51
N TRP A 68 -7.79 54.93 75.40
CA TRP A 68 -8.16 53.60 74.92
C TRP A 68 -7.81 52.53 75.95
N ASN A 69 -8.82 51.83 76.44
CA ASN A 69 -8.65 50.67 77.29
C ASN A 69 -8.64 49.38 76.46
N GLN A 70 -7.45 48.82 76.27
CA GLN A 70 -7.24 47.60 75.50
C GLN A 70 -7.98 46.38 76.08
N TRP A 71 -8.09 46.27 77.41
CA TRP A 71 -8.69 45.12 78.09
C TRP A 71 -10.21 45.07 77.92
N THR A 72 -10.87 46.22 77.99
CA THR A 72 -12.33 46.31 77.86
C THR A 72 -12.80 46.62 76.44
N GLN A 73 -11.86 46.91 75.52
CA GLN A 73 -12.11 47.40 74.17
C GLN A 73 -12.99 48.66 74.13
N THR A 74 -12.77 49.54 75.10
CA THR A 74 -13.54 50.76 75.32
C THR A 74 -12.67 51.99 75.04
N VAL A 75 -13.20 52.90 74.25
CA VAL A 75 -12.67 54.25 74.07
C VAL A 75 -13.42 55.21 74.98
N THR A 76 -12.70 56.08 75.68
CA THR A 76 -13.26 57.24 76.38
C THR A 76 -12.68 58.51 75.75
N ALA A 77 -13.53 59.37 75.20
CA ALA A 77 -13.14 60.66 74.65
C ALA A 77 -13.74 61.80 75.46
N THR A 78 -12.95 62.82 75.81
CA THR A 78 -13.38 63.94 76.65
C THR A 78 -13.03 65.27 75.99
N LYS A 79 -14.02 66.15 75.82
CA LYS A 79 -13.88 67.54 75.37
C LYS A 79 -14.68 68.43 76.30
N ASN A 80 -14.05 69.38 76.98
CA ASN A 80 -14.70 70.23 77.99
C ASN A 80 -15.49 69.38 79.02
N ASN A 81 -16.81 69.62 79.15
CA ASN A 81 -17.70 68.87 80.04
C ASN A 81 -18.37 67.65 79.38
N THR A 82 -17.98 67.29 78.15
CA THR A 82 -18.57 66.18 77.40
C THR A 82 -17.65 64.96 77.44
N THR A 83 -18.14 63.86 78.01
CA THR A 83 -17.46 62.55 78.03
C THR A 83 -18.24 61.55 77.18
N VAL A 84 -17.57 61.00 76.17
CA VAL A 84 -18.10 59.98 75.26
C VAL A 84 -17.43 58.64 75.57
N VAL A 85 -18.20 57.62 75.95
CA VAL A 85 -17.70 56.26 76.17
C VAL A 85 -18.26 55.33 75.12
N LEU A 86 -17.38 54.68 74.35
CA LEU A 86 -17.75 53.83 73.22
C LEU A 86 -17.03 52.48 73.32
N LYS A 87 -17.77 51.38 73.21
CA LYS A 87 -17.22 50.03 73.15
C LYS A 87 -17.17 49.51 71.72
N LEU A 88 -16.04 48.93 71.32
CA LEU A 88 -15.87 48.36 69.98
C LEU A 88 -16.94 47.30 69.69
N LYS A 89 -17.46 47.26 68.45
CA LYS A 89 -18.54 46.38 67.98
C LYS A 89 -19.90 46.59 68.67
N SER A 90 -20.01 47.52 69.62
CA SER A 90 -21.31 47.92 70.17
C SER A 90 -22.06 48.82 69.21
N LYS A 91 -23.39 48.70 69.17
CA LYS A 91 -24.29 49.67 68.55
C LYS A 91 -24.70 50.79 69.50
N THR A 92 -24.24 50.76 70.75
CA THR A 92 -24.55 51.76 71.76
C THR A 92 -23.26 52.41 72.26
N ALA A 93 -23.35 53.70 72.58
CA ALA A 93 -22.33 54.50 73.25
C ALA A 93 -23.00 55.34 74.35
N THR A 94 -22.23 55.93 75.25
CA THR A 94 -22.76 56.92 76.20
C THR A 94 -22.13 58.28 75.97
N ILE A 95 -22.93 59.34 76.13
CA ILE A 95 -22.49 60.75 76.15
C ILE A 95 -22.95 61.30 77.50
N ASN A 96 -22.04 61.74 78.35
CA ASN A 96 -22.34 62.22 79.72
C ASN A 96 -23.23 61.24 80.52
N ASN A 97 -22.94 59.94 80.40
CA ASN A 97 -23.69 58.81 80.99
C ASN A 97 -25.08 58.52 80.40
N GLU A 98 -25.55 59.28 79.41
CA GLU A 98 -26.77 58.95 78.67
C GLU A 98 -26.49 58.02 77.49
N THR A 99 -27.30 56.98 77.31
CA THR A 99 -27.10 55.98 76.24
C THR A 99 -27.64 56.47 74.91
N VAL A 100 -26.80 56.42 73.87
CA VAL A 100 -27.14 56.80 72.48
C VAL A 100 -26.86 55.63 71.53
N SER A 101 -27.71 55.48 70.52
CA SER A 101 -27.60 54.43 69.50
C SER A 101 -26.78 54.90 68.30
N LEU A 102 -25.97 54.01 67.72
CA LEU A 102 -25.17 54.23 66.52
C LEU A 102 -25.86 53.63 65.30
N ASP A 103 -25.97 54.41 64.21
CA ASP A 103 -26.48 53.94 62.90
C ASP A 103 -25.72 52.70 62.38
N VAL A 104 -24.41 52.68 62.60
CA VAL A 104 -23.52 51.57 62.29
C VAL A 104 -22.58 51.38 63.49
N PRO A 105 -22.40 50.15 64.00
CA PRO A 105 -21.52 49.92 65.14
C PRO A 105 -20.09 50.35 64.80
N ALA A 106 -19.36 50.84 65.80
CA ALA A 106 -17.94 51.12 65.65
C ALA A 106 -17.18 49.82 65.33
N GLN A 107 -16.27 49.87 64.35
CA GLN A 107 -15.64 48.69 63.79
C GLN A 107 -14.13 48.85 63.71
N ALA A 108 -13.39 47.78 64.00
CA ALA A 108 -11.96 47.74 63.73
C ALA A 108 -11.74 47.44 62.25
N ILE A 109 -11.14 48.39 61.52
CA ILE A 109 -10.77 48.24 60.11
C ILE A 109 -9.27 48.50 60.01
N LYS A 110 -8.51 47.52 59.52
CA LYS A 110 -7.04 47.58 59.39
C LYS A 110 -6.32 48.04 60.67
N GLY A 111 -6.79 47.59 61.83
CA GLY A 111 -6.21 47.92 63.14
C GLY A 111 -6.58 49.30 63.69
N ARG A 112 -7.47 50.06 63.02
CA ARG A 112 -8.03 51.32 63.54
C ARG A 112 -9.51 51.17 63.88
N THR A 113 -9.91 51.74 65.01
CA THR A 113 -11.33 51.86 65.39
C THR A 113 -11.98 52.95 64.54
N MET A 114 -12.98 52.57 63.76
CA MET A 114 -13.70 53.44 62.84
C MET A 114 -15.11 53.73 63.38
N VAL A 115 -15.50 55.00 63.40
CA VAL A 115 -16.77 55.48 64.00
C VAL A 115 -17.57 56.30 62.98
N PRO A 116 -18.92 56.25 62.98
CA PRO A 116 -19.74 57.07 62.10
C PRO A 116 -19.53 58.57 62.36
N VAL A 117 -19.26 59.34 61.30
CA VAL A 117 -18.94 60.78 61.43
C VAL A 117 -20.07 61.60 62.07
N ARG A 118 -21.32 61.24 61.77
CA ARG A 118 -22.50 61.93 62.31
C ARG A 118 -22.60 61.78 63.81
N PHE A 119 -22.34 60.59 64.34
CA PHE A 119 -22.33 60.36 65.79
C PHE A 119 -21.30 61.24 66.49
N VAL A 120 -20.10 61.38 65.91
CA VAL A 120 -19.05 62.22 66.50
C VAL A 120 -19.46 63.70 66.49
N SER A 121 -20.04 64.16 65.37
CA SER A 121 -20.55 65.53 65.23
C SER A 121 -21.64 65.82 66.26
N GLU A 122 -22.64 64.95 66.38
CA GLU A 122 -23.73 65.09 67.35
C GLU A 122 -23.23 65.00 68.79
N ALA A 123 -22.30 64.09 69.08
CA ALA A 123 -21.75 63.92 70.42
C ALA A 123 -20.94 65.13 70.91
N LEU A 124 -20.35 65.90 70.00
CA LEU A 124 -19.57 67.09 70.32
C LEU A 124 -20.31 68.42 70.02
N GLY A 125 -21.56 68.35 69.55
CA GLY A 125 -22.40 69.53 69.28
C GLY A 125 -22.10 70.26 67.96
N GLU A 126 -21.41 69.62 67.02
CA GLU A 126 -20.98 70.22 65.75
C GLU A 126 -21.94 69.86 64.61
N ALA A 127 -22.01 70.70 63.55
CA ALA A 127 -22.85 70.44 62.39
C ALA A 127 -22.09 69.71 61.27
N VAL A 128 -22.67 68.63 60.70
CA VAL A 128 -22.07 67.84 59.61
C VAL A 128 -22.88 67.90 58.32
N ASN A 129 -22.21 68.13 57.19
CA ASN A 129 -22.77 68.11 55.84
C ASN A 129 -22.06 67.08 54.96
N TRP A 130 -22.80 66.38 54.10
CA TRP A 130 -22.28 65.44 53.12
C TRP A 130 -22.59 65.89 51.70
N ASN A 131 -21.54 66.08 50.89
CA ASN A 131 -21.65 66.31 49.46
C ASN A 131 -21.45 65.01 48.68
N SER A 132 -22.54 64.47 48.13
CA SER A 132 -22.54 63.19 47.41
C SER A 132 -21.81 63.22 46.06
N ARG A 133 -21.69 64.41 45.44
CA ARG A 133 -21.01 64.63 44.16
C ARG A 133 -19.49 64.69 44.33
N THR A 134 -19.01 65.39 45.35
CA THR A 134 -17.56 65.53 45.61
C THR A 134 -17.00 64.51 46.60
N LYS A 135 -17.85 63.62 47.15
CA LYS A 135 -17.51 62.68 48.22
C LYS A 135 -16.83 63.37 49.41
N MET A 136 -17.40 64.50 49.83
CA MET A 136 -16.83 65.38 50.85
C MET A 136 -17.73 65.46 52.08
N VAL A 137 -17.16 65.24 53.26
CA VAL A 137 -17.79 65.54 54.56
C VAL A 137 -17.26 66.90 55.04
N SER A 138 -18.14 67.81 55.46
CA SER A 138 -17.79 69.10 56.05
C SER A 138 -18.36 69.19 57.46
N ILE A 139 -17.52 69.55 58.43
CA ILE A 139 -17.89 69.80 59.83
C ILE A 139 -17.64 71.29 60.12
N VAL A 140 -18.61 71.95 60.74
CA VAL A 140 -18.53 73.37 61.12
C VAL A 140 -18.61 73.46 62.64
N THR A 141 -17.62 74.12 63.25
CA THR A 141 -17.55 74.29 64.70
C THR A 141 -18.12 75.65 65.14
N GLY A 142 -18.99 75.63 66.15
CA GLY A 142 -19.52 76.83 66.81
C GLY A 142 -20.87 77.36 66.30
N SER A 143 -21.86 77.43 67.20
CA SER A 143 -23.05 78.27 67.08
C SER A 143 -22.64 79.74 67.10
N SER A 144 -22.71 80.44 65.97
CA SER A 144 -22.46 81.87 65.90
C SER A 144 -23.54 82.63 66.67
N THR A 145 -23.17 83.17 67.83
CA THR A 145 -23.93 84.15 68.62
C THR A 145 -24.37 85.33 67.75
N GLU A 146 -25.67 85.63 67.73
CA GLU A 146 -26.25 86.74 66.97
C GLU A 146 -25.78 88.10 67.51
N GLN A 147 -25.17 88.91 66.65
CA GLN A 147 -24.77 90.29 66.93
C GLN A 147 -25.97 91.26 66.85
N PRO A 148 -26.14 92.19 67.82
CA PRO A 148 -27.14 93.25 67.75
C PRO A 148 -26.90 94.21 66.56
N GLY A 149 -27.92 94.46 65.74
CA GLY A 149 -27.87 95.41 64.61
C GLY A 149 -27.73 94.77 63.21
N THR A 150 -27.51 93.47 63.12
CA THR A 150 -27.41 92.74 61.84
C THR A 150 -28.73 92.07 61.47
N LEU A 151 -29.16 92.22 60.21
CA LEU A 151 -30.31 91.51 59.66
C LEU A 151 -29.92 90.09 59.23
N TYR A 152 -30.61 89.09 59.77
CA TYR A 152 -30.40 87.68 59.42
C TYR A 152 -31.38 87.22 58.34
N PRO A 153 -30.97 86.28 57.46
CA PRO A 153 -31.88 85.66 56.52
C PRO A 153 -32.93 84.82 57.26
N VAL A 154 -34.05 84.55 56.62
CA VAL A 154 -35.02 83.59 57.15
C VAL A 154 -34.39 82.20 57.18
N SER A 155 -34.64 81.45 58.27
CA SER A 155 -34.00 80.16 58.53
C SER A 155 -34.54 79.02 57.64
N TYR A 156 -35.78 79.11 57.16
CA TYR A 156 -36.34 78.17 56.20
C TYR A 156 -37.27 78.83 55.20
N VAL A 157 -37.40 78.21 54.02
CA VAL A 157 -38.42 78.48 53.02
C VAL A 157 -38.95 77.15 52.51
N THR A 158 -40.27 77.00 52.45
CA THR A 158 -40.97 75.81 51.96
C THR A 158 -42.01 76.20 50.92
N LEU A 159 -42.12 75.38 49.87
CA LEU A 159 -43.16 75.49 48.86
C LEU A 159 -44.11 74.31 48.99
N ARG A 160 -45.41 74.55 48.87
CA ARG A 160 -46.46 73.52 48.84
C ARG A 160 -47.41 73.76 47.67
N ASP A 161 -47.81 72.67 47.02
CA ASP A 161 -48.91 72.69 46.04
C ASP A 161 -50.24 72.52 46.80
N VAL A 162 -51.13 73.50 46.67
CA VAL A 162 -52.40 73.59 47.42
C VAL A 162 -53.63 73.64 46.49
N GLY A 163 -53.45 73.55 45.17
CA GLY A 163 -54.51 73.75 44.18
C GLY A 163 -54.29 72.96 42.87
N ASN A 164 -55.17 73.19 41.89
CA ASN A 164 -55.15 72.51 40.58
C ASN A 164 -55.39 73.49 39.41
N ALA A 165 -55.19 74.80 39.62
CA ALA A 165 -55.45 75.85 38.65
C ALA A 165 -54.40 75.91 37.50
N GLY A 166 -53.26 75.25 37.67
CA GLY A 166 -52.11 75.25 36.78
C GLY A 166 -51.30 76.54 36.75
N ASP A 167 -51.53 77.46 37.70
CA ASP A 167 -50.90 78.77 37.80
C ASP A 167 -50.46 79.08 39.24
N GLY A 168 -50.05 80.33 39.50
CA GLY A 168 -49.58 80.72 40.84
C GLY A 168 -50.58 80.47 41.97
N ARG A 169 -51.89 80.32 41.72
CA ARG A 169 -52.88 80.02 42.78
C ARG A 169 -52.68 78.68 43.47
N ASP A 170 -51.89 77.80 42.86
CA ASP A 170 -51.57 76.49 43.42
C ASP A 170 -50.35 76.54 44.33
N LEU A 171 -49.58 77.63 44.30
CA LEU A 171 -48.32 77.73 45.02
C LEU A 171 -48.52 78.43 46.37
N GLU A 172 -48.37 77.69 47.46
CA GLU A 172 -48.22 78.25 48.80
C GLU A 172 -46.74 78.33 49.19
N VAL A 173 -46.32 79.50 49.69
CA VAL A 173 -44.97 79.76 50.18
C VAL A 173 -45.03 80.03 51.67
N SER A 174 -44.30 79.24 52.45
CA SER A 174 -44.17 79.42 53.89
C SER A 174 -42.71 79.58 54.29
N PHE A 175 -42.40 80.49 55.20
CA PHE A 175 -41.02 80.77 55.63
C PHE A 175 -40.99 81.26 57.07
N SER A 176 -39.84 81.14 57.76
CA SER A 176 -39.70 81.69 59.11
C SER A 176 -39.57 83.21 59.09
N ARG A 177 -40.03 83.90 60.13
CA ARG A 177 -39.60 85.28 60.35
C ARG A 177 -38.08 85.35 60.56
N SER A 178 -37.47 86.49 60.22
CA SER A 178 -36.08 86.74 60.59
C SER A 178 -35.95 86.75 62.12
N SER A 179 -34.83 86.22 62.64
CA SER A 179 -34.54 86.23 64.08
C SER A 179 -34.50 87.65 64.64
N ASN A 180 -34.10 88.63 63.82
CA ASN A 180 -34.18 90.05 64.12
C ASN A 180 -35.18 90.78 63.21
N GLU A 181 -36.44 90.37 63.25
CA GLU A 181 -37.53 90.94 62.45
C GLU A 181 -37.76 92.46 62.71
N SER A 182 -37.27 92.98 63.84
CA SER A 182 -37.26 94.42 64.14
C SER A 182 -36.38 95.26 63.20
N LEU A 183 -35.54 94.62 62.39
CA LEU A 183 -34.74 95.28 61.34
C LEU A 183 -35.33 95.10 59.94
N VAL A 184 -36.35 94.25 59.78
CA VAL A 184 -37.00 94.01 58.49
C VAL A 184 -37.98 95.15 58.18
N ASP A 185 -37.91 95.68 56.97
CA ASP A 185 -38.92 96.56 56.36
C ASP A 185 -40.02 95.71 55.69
N HIS A 186 -39.61 94.79 54.80
CA HIS A 186 -40.47 93.79 54.19
C HIS A 186 -39.67 92.57 53.72
N TYR A 187 -40.37 91.47 53.45
CA TYR A 187 -39.83 90.31 52.76
C TYR A 187 -40.23 90.33 51.29
N ARG A 188 -39.33 89.88 50.40
CA ARG A 188 -39.64 89.59 49.00
C ARG A 188 -39.60 88.09 48.76
N ILE A 189 -40.70 87.53 48.30
CA ILE A 189 -40.81 86.15 47.86
C ILE A 189 -40.38 86.09 46.39
N LEU A 190 -39.33 85.31 46.12
CA LEU A 190 -38.69 85.18 44.83
C LEU A 190 -38.82 83.74 44.36
N ILE A 191 -39.61 83.51 43.32
CA ILE A 191 -39.79 82.18 42.73
C ILE A 191 -38.84 82.01 41.55
N VAL A 192 -37.97 81.01 41.61
CA VAL A 192 -36.92 80.78 40.62
C VAL A 192 -37.13 79.42 39.98
N LYS A 193 -37.01 79.33 38.65
CA LYS A 193 -37.00 78.02 37.98
C LYS A 193 -35.87 77.17 38.57
N ALA A 194 -36.18 75.92 38.94
CA ALA A 194 -35.22 75.06 39.64
C ALA A 194 -33.89 74.86 38.89
N ALA A 195 -33.91 74.95 37.55
CA ALA A 195 -32.70 74.90 36.71
C ALA A 195 -31.75 76.09 36.92
N ASN A 196 -32.28 77.26 37.31
CA ASN A 196 -31.51 78.50 37.51
C ASN A 196 -31.12 78.71 38.98
N ALA A 197 -31.56 77.83 39.89
CA ALA A 197 -31.41 77.98 41.32
C ALA A 197 -29.94 78.10 41.78
N SER A 198 -29.02 77.37 41.14
CA SER A 198 -27.59 77.37 41.51
C SER A 198 -26.88 78.70 41.23
N ASN A 199 -27.43 79.52 40.34
CA ASN A 199 -26.85 80.80 39.94
C ASN A 199 -27.56 81.99 40.60
N PHE A 200 -28.59 81.74 41.41
CA PHE A 200 -29.36 82.78 42.08
C PHE A 200 -28.75 83.09 43.46
N ASN A 201 -28.35 84.34 43.67
CA ASN A 201 -27.70 84.81 44.89
C ASN A 201 -28.25 86.18 45.30
N LEU A 202 -27.75 86.75 46.40
CA LEU A 202 -28.20 88.04 46.92
C LEU A 202 -28.14 89.18 45.89
N ALA A 203 -27.10 89.24 45.05
CA ALA A 203 -26.97 90.27 44.03
C ALA A 203 -28.02 90.11 42.91
N SER A 204 -28.32 88.88 42.52
CA SER A 204 -29.40 88.59 41.56
C SER A 204 -30.77 88.92 42.16
N ALA A 205 -31.01 88.57 43.42
CA ALA A 205 -32.25 88.85 44.14
C ALA A 205 -32.57 90.35 44.24
N LEU A 206 -31.55 91.19 44.45
CA LEU A 206 -31.71 92.65 44.52
C LEU A 206 -32.05 93.29 43.17
N ARG A 207 -31.74 92.64 42.05
CA ARG A 207 -32.00 93.14 40.68
C ARG A 207 -33.36 92.74 40.14
N VAL A 208 -34.08 91.84 40.82
CA VAL A 208 -35.41 91.40 40.38
C VAL A 208 -36.38 92.59 40.43
N THR A 209 -37.10 92.81 39.33
CA THR A 209 -38.07 93.90 39.20
C THR A 209 -39.30 93.64 40.08
N SER A 210 -39.94 94.70 40.59
CA SER A 210 -41.09 94.61 41.51
C SER A 210 -42.32 93.91 40.95
N SER A 211 -42.42 93.70 39.64
CA SER A 211 -43.46 92.88 39.01
C SER A 211 -43.24 91.36 39.13
N ASN A 212 -42.03 90.95 39.54
CA ASN A 212 -41.55 89.56 39.48
C ASN A 212 -41.26 88.98 40.89
N TYR A 213 -41.75 89.63 41.94
CA TYR A 213 -41.71 89.11 43.31
C TYR A 213 -42.96 89.55 44.08
N SER A 214 -43.32 88.78 45.11
CA SER A 214 -44.42 89.13 46.03
C SER A 214 -43.85 89.76 47.30
N THR A 215 -44.49 90.80 47.82
CA THR A 215 -44.03 91.50 49.04
C THR A 215 -44.87 91.08 50.24
N VAL A 216 -44.21 90.81 51.37
CA VAL A 216 -44.85 90.45 52.65
C VAL A 216 -44.34 91.37 53.73
N ARG A 217 -45.25 91.96 54.50
CA ARG A 217 -44.86 92.81 55.64
C ARG A 217 -44.63 91.98 56.91
N PRO A 218 -43.63 92.33 57.74
CA PRO A 218 -43.41 91.68 59.02
C PRO A 218 -44.63 91.79 59.93
N ASN A 219 -44.97 90.71 60.63
CA ASN A 219 -46.13 90.69 61.53
C ASN A 219 -45.88 89.93 62.86
N GLY A 220 -44.64 89.51 63.14
CA GLY A 220 -44.27 88.80 64.37
C GLY A 220 -44.43 87.27 64.30
N SER A 221 -44.94 86.73 63.19
CA SER A 221 -45.19 85.30 62.98
C SER A 221 -44.61 84.81 61.66
N ASP A 222 -44.41 83.50 61.54
CA ASP A 222 -43.94 82.86 60.30
C ASP A 222 -45.01 82.99 59.19
N PRO A 223 -44.70 83.65 58.04
CA PRO A 223 -45.69 83.83 56.99
C PRO A 223 -45.96 82.56 56.19
N ALA A 224 -47.22 82.39 55.76
CA ALA A 224 -47.68 81.39 54.80
C ALA A 224 -48.65 82.05 53.82
N ILE A 225 -48.30 82.11 52.52
CA ILE A 225 -49.08 82.85 51.51
C ILE A 225 -49.29 81.98 50.27
N THR A 226 -50.54 81.84 49.85
CA THR A 226 -50.90 81.33 48.52
C THR A 226 -50.74 82.43 47.49
N MET A 227 -50.00 82.15 46.42
CA MET A 227 -49.70 83.12 45.37
C MET A 227 -50.94 83.39 44.49
N SER A 228 -50.90 84.45 43.67
CA SER A 228 -52.00 84.80 42.75
C SER A 228 -51.82 84.18 41.36
N SER A 229 -52.86 84.16 40.52
CA SER A 229 -52.77 83.68 39.13
C SER A 229 -51.81 84.51 38.26
N GLY A 230 -51.56 85.77 38.63
CA GLY A 230 -50.63 86.68 37.94
C GLY A 230 -49.18 86.59 38.44
N THR A 231 -48.88 85.66 39.37
CA THR A 231 -47.53 85.54 39.95
C THR A 231 -46.53 85.14 38.89
N ARG A 232 -45.35 85.78 38.92
CA ARG A 232 -44.25 85.55 37.99
C ARG A 232 -43.04 85.02 38.72
N ASP A 233 -42.23 84.25 38.00
CA ASP A 233 -40.88 83.95 38.43
C ASP A 233 -39.95 85.15 38.25
N VAL A 234 -38.72 85.04 38.77
CA VAL A 234 -37.73 86.13 38.73
C VAL A 234 -37.35 86.56 37.31
N ASP A 235 -37.53 85.69 36.31
CA ASP A 235 -37.27 85.99 34.88
C ASP A 235 -38.46 86.70 34.22
N GLY A 236 -39.60 86.82 34.91
CA GLY A 236 -40.81 87.48 34.43
C GLY A 236 -41.83 86.57 33.75
N ALA A 237 -41.60 85.26 33.70
CA ALA A 237 -42.59 84.30 33.19
C ALA A 237 -43.67 84.03 34.25
N LEU A 238 -44.93 83.84 33.83
CA LEU A 238 -45.98 83.40 34.76
C LEU A 238 -45.62 82.04 35.37
N ILE A 239 -45.99 81.83 36.63
CA ILE A 239 -45.93 80.51 37.25
C ILE A 239 -46.90 79.57 36.53
N GLN A 240 -46.41 78.38 36.20
CA GLN A 240 -47.09 77.39 35.35
C GLN A 240 -46.92 75.98 35.89
N SER A 241 -47.91 75.13 35.64
CA SER A 241 -47.82 73.68 35.87
C SER A 241 -46.68 73.02 35.08
N ASN A 242 -46.20 71.88 35.57
CA ASN A 242 -45.10 71.09 35.02
C ASN A 242 -43.73 71.80 34.94
N GLN A 243 -43.62 73.03 35.43
CA GLN A 243 -42.34 73.70 35.64
C GLN A 243 -41.94 73.56 37.11
N SER A 244 -40.69 73.12 37.33
CA SER A 244 -40.17 73.05 38.69
C SER A 244 -39.63 74.39 39.15
N TYR A 245 -39.93 74.76 40.38
CA TYR A 245 -39.50 76.00 41.02
C TYR A 245 -38.84 75.73 42.38
N VAL A 246 -38.04 76.69 42.82
CA VAL A 246 -37.57 76.85 44.20
C VAL A 246 -37.93 78.26 44.68
N GLY A 247 -38.19 78.40 45.96
CA GLY A 247 -38.51 79.67 46.60
C GLY A 247 -37.29 80.20 47.34
N TYR A 248 -37.05 81.50 47.20
CA TYR A 248 -36.16 82.27 48.05
C TYR A 248 -36.95 83.39 48.71
N VAL A 249 -36.51 83.79 49.91
CA VAL A 249 -37.05 84.95 50.60
C VAL A 249 -35.91 85.91 50.90
N LEU A 250 -36.04 87.13 50.38
CA LEU A 250 -35.13 88.23 50.68
C LEU A 250 -35.73 89.07 51.81
N ALA A 251 -35.09 89.07 52.97
CA ALA A 251 -35.38 90.03 54.03
C ALA A 251 -34.75 91.38 53.64
N VAL A 252 -35.58 92.40 53.47
CA VAL A 252 -35.15 93.76 53.13
C VAL A 252 -35.11 94.58 54.41
N GLY A 253 -33.95 95.12 54.76
CA GLY A 253 -33.76 95.87 56.00
C GLY A 253 -34.22 97.33 55.92
N ARG A 254 -34.73 97.86 57.04
CA ARG A 254 -34.95 99.30 57.25
C ARG A 254 -33.70 99.96 57.84
N ASN A 255 -33.57 101.28 57.70
CA ASN A 255 -32.53 102.09 58.34
C ASN A 255 -31.09 101.58 58.13
N ASN A 256 -30.74 101.20 56.89
CA ASN A 256 -29.42 100.67 56.51
C ASN A 256 -29.03 99.30 57.11
N ALA A 257 -29.97 98.51 57.64
CA ALA A 257 -29.70 97.16 58.18
C ALA A 257 -29.28 96.09 57.15
N GLY A 258 -29.07 96.47 55.89
CA GLY A 258 -28.69 95.56 54.81
C GLY A 258 -29.83 94.67 54.32
N ASN A 259 -29.52 93.69 53.48
CA ASN A 259 -30.49 92.71 52.96
C ASN A 259 -29.91 91.30 53.12
N ALA A 260 -30.74 90.34 53.46
CA ALA A 260 -30.32 88.96 53.66
C ALA A 260 -31.21 87.99 52.88
N LEU A 261 -30.59 87.20 51.99
CA LEU A 261 -31.29 86.18 51.19
C LEU A 261 -31.26 84.84 51.91
N SER A 262 -32.40 84.16 51.95
CA SER A 262 -32.52 82.80 52.47
C SER A 262 -31.71 81.78 51.65
N ASN A 263 -31.55 80.59 52.22
CA ASN A 263 -31.29 79.40 51.41
C ASN A 263 -32.51 79.07 50.54
N ALA A 264 -32.29 78.32 49.45
CA ALA A 264 -33.38 77.86 48.58
C ALA A 264 -34.30 76.89 49.31
N SER A 265 -35.59 76.93 49.00
CA SER A 265 -36.52 75.86 49.36
C SER A 265 -36.19 74.54 48.66
N SER A 266 -36.81 73.46 49.12
CA SER A 266 -36.94 72.24 48.32
C SER A 266 -37.63 72.53 46.98
N LYS A 267 -37.23 71.78 45.95
CA LYS A 267 -37.82 71.85 44.60
C LYS A 267 -39.28 71.38 44.62
N LEU A 268 -40.18 72.18 44.06
CA LEU A 268 -41.61 71.83 43.86
C LEU A 268 -41.97 71.96 42.37
N THR A 269 -42.86 71.09 41.87
CA THR A 269 -43.44 71.20 40.52
C THR A 269 -44.95 71.21 40.68
N LEU A 270 -45.61 72.23 40.15
CA LEU A 270 -47.08 72.35 40.19
C LEU A 270 -47.72 71.37 39.20
N ASP A 271 -48.83 70.74 39.54
CA ASP A 271 -49.62 69.90 38.63
C ASP A 271 -51.06 70.41 38.52
N THR A 272 -51.71 70.28 37.35
CA THR A 272 -53.07 70.78 37.14
C THR A 272 -54.16 69.84 37.68
N GLY A 273 -53.78 68.70 38.27
CA GLY A 273 -54.71 67.69 38.80
C GLY A 273 -55.63 67.01 37.77
N VAL A 274 -55.79 67.56 36.56
CA VAL A 274 -56.56 67.00 35.44
C VAL A 274 -55.73 67.11 34.16
N SER A 275 -55.12 66.00 33.75
CA SER A 275 -54.41 65.86 32.48
C SER A 275 -54.99 64.70 31.69
N VAL A 276 -55.03 64.80 30.36
CA VAL A 276 -55.40 63.65 29.53
C VAL A 276 -54.43 62.49 29.75
N ALA A 277 -54.87 61.25 29.55
CA ALA A 277 -53.98 60.11 29.67
C ALA A 277 -52.92 60.13 28.54
N ALA A 278 -51.68 59.74 28.88
CA ALA A 278 -50.59 59.68 27.92
C ALA A 278 -50.76 58.49 26.95
N ALA A 279 -50.34 58.68 25.70
CA ALA A 279 -50.02 57.55 24.83
C ALA A 279 -48.86 56.73 25.42
N THR A 280 -48.90 55.41 25.24
CA THR A 280 -47.90 54.47 25.77
C THR A 280 -47.32 53.61 24.65
N ASN A 281 -46.27 52.84 24.94
CA ASN A 281 -45.63 51.93 23.96
C ASN A 281 -45.20 52.61 22.65
N VAL A 282 -44.65 53.82 22.73
CA VAL A 282 -44.15 54.52 21.54
C VAL A 282 -42.96 53.76 20.97
N ARG A 283 -43.07 53.36 19.71
CA ARG A 283 -42.06 52.62 18.96
C ARG A 283 -41.81 53.32 17.64
N SER A 284 -40.54 53.48 17.34
CA SER A 284 -40.07 53.98 16.06
C SER A 284 -39.59 52.80 15.23
N ASN A 285 -40.00 52.74 13.97
CA ASN A 285 -39.68 51.68 13.04
C ASN A 285 -39.18 52.28 11.73
N ASP A 286 -38.11 51.71 11.21
CA ASP A 286 -37.65 51.96 9.85
C ASP A 286 -38.47 51.06 8.89
N ILE A 287 -39.25 51.65 7.99
CA ILE A 287 -40.26 50.95 7.18
C ILE A 287 -40.05 51.11 5.67
N SER A 288 -39.08 51.89 5.23
CA SER A 288 -38.79 52.17 3.82
C SER A 288 -37.37 52.68 3.66
N ASP A 289 -36.87 52.78 2.42
CA ASP A 289 -35.51 53.25 2.13
C ASP A 289 -35.51 54.52 1.23
N TYR A 290 -36.52 55.39 1.30
CA TYR A 290 -36.64 56.64 0.54
C TYR A 290 -35.60 57.72 0.86
N THR A 291 -34.74 57.50 1.86
CA THR A 291 -33.70 58.41 2.37
C THR A 291 -34.21 59.69 3.01
N ASP A 292 -35.51 59.73 3.34
CA ASP A 292 -36.21 60.88 3.91
C ASP A 292 -37.21 60.45 5.00
N GLY A 293 -38.04 61.39 5.46
CA GLY A 293 -39.01 61.14 6.52
C GLY A 293 -39.95 59.95 6.29
N ARG A 294 -40.18 59.50 5.05
CA ARG A 294 -41.04 58.34 4.74
C ARG A 294 -40.49 57.01 5.26
N ASP A 295 -39.22 56.97 5.63
CA ASP A 295 -38.56 55.79 6.18
C ASP A 295 -38.96 55.56 7.63
N LEU A 296 -39.41 56.61 8.32
CA LEU A 296 -39.76 56.54 9.72
C LEU A 296 -41.27 56.37 9.91
N SER A 297 -41.66 55.29 10.59
CA SER A 297 -43.00 55.08 11.12
C SER A 297 -42.97 55.09 12.64
N VAL A 298 -43.95 55.74 13.26
CA VAL A 298 -44.09 55.75 14.73
C VAL A 298 -45.42 55.10 15.10
N SER A 299 -45.35 54.00 15.83
CA SER A 299 -46.52 53.32 16.41
C SER A 299 -46.60 53.56 17.92
N PHE A 300 -47.81 53.62 18.46
CA PHE A 300 -48.05 53.79 19.89
C PHE A 300 -49.42 53.25 20.30
N THR A 301 -49.55 52.87 21.57
CA THR A 301 -50.83 52.53 22.19
C THR A 301 -51.55 53.81 22.57
N ARG A 302 -52.79 53.97 22.10
CA ARG A 302 -53.64 55.13 22.42
C ARG A 302 -53.95 55.21 23.92
N ALA A 303 -54.30 56.39 24.40
CA ALA A 303 -54.68 56.61 25.78
C ALA A 303 -55.92 55.77 26.18
N SER A 304 -55.99 55.32 27.43
CA SER A 304 -57.09 54.47 27.92
C SER A 304 -58.45 55.18 28.00
N ALA A 305 -58.46 56.51 28.02
CA ALA A 305 -59.65 57.36 27.97
C ALA A 305 -59.41 58.53 27.00
N GLU A 306 -60.18 58.57 25.90
CA GLU A 306 -60.03 59.56 24.82
C GLU A 306 -61.18 60.58 24.73
N SER A 307 -62.12 60.58 25.70
CA SER A 307 -63.23 61.56 25.77
C SER A 307 -62.72 62.99 25.66
N ASP A 308 -61.63 63.25 26.38
CA ASP A 308 -61.02 64.56 26.52
C ASP A 308 -59.83 64.78 25.57
N ILE A 309 -59.66 63.91 24.56
CA ILE A 309 -58.55 63.95 23.59
C ILE A 309 -59.08 64.32 22.19
N SER A 310 -58.51 65.39 21.60
CA SER A 310 -58.77 65.81 20.22
C SER A 310 -58.00 64.97 19.20
N GLY A 311 -56.79 64.55 19.54
CA GLY A 311 -55.93 63.70 18.70
C GLY A 311 -54.51 63.61 19.28
N TYR A 312 -53.59 63.07 18.48
CA TYR A 312 -52.20 62.90 18.87
C TYR A 312 -51.26 63.68 17.95
N ARG A 313 -50.16 64.17 18.51
CA ARG A 313 -49.05 64.75 17.74
C ARG A 313 -47.79 63.94 17.96
N VAL A 314 -47.18 63.47 16.89
CA VAL A 314 -45.91 62.74 16.90
C VAL A 314 -44.78 63.72 16.63
N PHE A 315 -43.83 63.80 17.55
CA PHE A 315 -42.63 64.61 17.45
C PHE A 315 -41.42 63.72 17.23
N ILE A 316 -40.60 64.04 16.23
CA ILE A 316 -39.32 63.39 15.99
C ILE A 316 -38.21 64.30 16.51
N VAL A 317 -37.44 63.83 17.47
CA VAL A 317 -36.38 64.59 18.13
C VAL A 317 -35.06 63.90 17.82
N LYS A 318 -34.01 64.64 17.48
CA LYS A 318 -32.66 64.04 17.41
C LYS A 318 -32.34 63.43 18.78
N THR A 319 -31.89 62.18 18.84
CA THR A 319 -31.72 61.45 20.11
C THR A 319 -30.83 62.19 21.11
N LYS A 320 -29.82 62.92 20.63
CA LYS A 320 -28.95 63.78 21.46
C LYS A 320 -29.71 64.87 22.25
N ASP A 321 -30.85 65.34 21.74
CA ASP A 321 -31.64 66.43 22.32
C ASP A 321 -32.85 65.90 23.12
N ALA A 322 -33.14 64.59 23.04
CA ALA A 322 -34.31 63.95 23.63
C ALA A 322 -34.42 64.13 25.16
N GLY A 323 -33.28 64.19 25.88
CA GLY A 323 -33.27 64.41 27.34
C GLY A 323 -33.77 65.80 27.76
N SER A 324 -33.83 66.76 26.84
CA SER A 324 -34.32 68.12 27.07
C SER A 324 -35.73 68.35 26.54
N PHE A 325 -36.27 67.43 25.75
CA PHE A 325 -37.60 67.55 25.15
C PHE A 325 -38.68 67.15 26.18
N ASN A 326 -39.51 68.13 26.56
CA ASN A 326 -40.52 67.98 27.61
C ASN A 326 -41.89 68.48 27.13
N LEU A 327 -42.91 68.39 28.00
CA LEU A 327 -44.28 68.81 27.67
C LEU A 327 -44.38 70.27 27.21
N ALA A 328 -43.62 71.19 27.82
CA ALA A 328 -43.62 72.60 27.43
C ALA A 328 -43.05 72.80 26.01
N ALA A 329 -41.97 72.09 25.68
CA ALA A 329 -41.40 72.07 24.33
C ALA A 329 -42.39 71.47 23.32
N ALA A 330 -43.05 70.36 23.66
CA ALA A 330 -44.03 69.71 22.78
C ALA A 330 -45.28 70.59 22.54
N ASN A 331 -45.73 71.36 23.53
CA ASN A 331 -46.90 72.24 23.38
C ASN A 331 -46.64 73.43 22.44
N THR A 332 -45.40 73.90 22.33
CA THR A 332 -45.02 75.10 21.56
C THR A 332 -44.37 74.77 20.21
N ASN A 333 -43.96 73.53 19.98
CA ASN A 333 -43.27 73.14 18.75
C ASN A 333 -44.24 72.96 17.56
N GLN A 334 -43.89 73.56 16.42
CA GLN A 334 -44.69 73.54 15.19
C GLN A 334 -44.39 72.34 14.25
N TYR A 335 -43.31 71.61 14.48
CA TYR A 335 -42.87 70.48 13.66
C TYR A 335 -43.32 69.15 14.28
N TYR A 336 -44.50 68.70 13.87
CA TYR A 336 -45.08 67.42 14.28
C TYR A 336 -45.90 66.77 13.17
N THR A 337 -46.15 65.48 13.31
CA THR A 337 -47.11 64.74 12.48
C THR A 337 -48.38 64.50 13.28
N THR A 338 -49.54 64.91 12.74
CA THR A 338 -50.84 64.67 13.38
C THR A 338 -51.29 63.24 13.14
N VAL A 339 -51.71 62.56 14.21
CA VAL A 339 -52.34 61.24 14.15
C VAL A 339 -53.72 61.35 14.77
N ASN A 340 -54.76 61.16 13.96
CA ASN A 340 -56.15 61.24 14.40
C ASN A 340 -56.51 60.05 15.29
N LYS A 341 -57.45 60.27 16.22
CA LYS A 341 -58.06 59.19 17.00
C LYS A 341 -58.80 58.22 16.07
N SER A 342 -58.71 56.92 16.34
CA SER A 342 -59.41 55.87 15.57
C SER A 342 -60.84 55.70 16.08
N THR A 343 -61.81 55.60 15.16
CA THR A 343 -63.22 55.28 15.48
C THR A 343 -63.45 53.77 15.71
N GLY A 344 -62.43 52.92 15.53
CA GLY A 344 -62.49 51.46 15.68
C GLY A 344 -61.91 50.92 16.98
N SER A 345 -61.91 49.59 17.12
CA SER A 345 -61.40 48.86 18.29
C SER A 345 -59.86 48.78 18.38
N ASN A 346 -59.13 49.27 17.36
CA ASN A 346 -57.67 49.18 17.32
C ASN A 346 -57.03 50.04 18.43
N THR A 347 -56.25 49.39 19.29
CA THR A 347 -55.56 50.02 20.42
C THR A 347 -54.22 50.63 20.03
N THR A 348 -53.65 50.25 18.88
CA THR A 348 -52.38 50.77 18.38
C THR A 348 -52.62 51.72 17.20
N LEU A 349 -52.15 52.96 17.32
CA LEU A 349 -52.16 53.93 16.25
C LEU A 349 -50.76 54.01 15.63
N THR A 350 -50.71 54.35 14.34
CA THR A 350 -49.45 54.51 13.61
C THR A 350 -49.47 55.83 12.86
N GLY A 351 -48.43 56.65 13.07
CA GLY A 351 -48.14 57.84 12.30
C GLY A 351 -47.09 57.53 11.24
N THR A 352 -47.48 57.61 9.97
CA THR A 352 -46.56 57.56 8.83
C THR A 352 -46.14 58.97 8.45
N LEU A 353 -44.83 59.16 8.33
CA LEU A 353 -44.24 60.45 7.99
C LEU A 353 -44.16 60.62 6.46
N SER A 354 -44.07 61.89 6.03
CA SER A 354 -43.93 62.28 4.62
C SER A 354 -42.48 62.67 4.29
N SER A 355 -42.18 62.83 3.00
CA SER A 355 -40.86 63.29 2.53
C SER A 355 -40.49 64.70 3.01
N SER A 356 -41.48 65.49 3.43
CA SER A 356 -41.29 66.85 3.96
C SER A 356 -41.31 66.92 5.48
N SER A 357 -41.39 65.77 6.16
CA SER A 357 -41.43 65.72 7.63
C SER A 357 -40.11 66.18 8.23
N ARG A 358 -40.20 66.97 9.29
CA ARG A 358 -39.07 67.61 9.97
C ARG A 358 -38.96 67.14 11.40
N ASP A 359 -37.74 67.15 11.92
CA ASP A 359 -37.50 66.99 13.35
C ASP A 359 -37.89 68.28 14.10
N THR A 360 -37.89 68.22 15.44
CA THR A 360 -38.28 69.34 16.31
C THR A 360 -37.37 70.56 16.22
N SER A 361 -36.19 70.46 15.59
CA SER A 361 -35.32 71.60 15.28
C SER A 361 -35.62 72.24 13.92
N GLY A 362 -36.52 71.65 13.14
CA GLY A 362 -36.91 72.13 11.81
C GLY A 362 -36.09 71.56 10.67
N ASP A 363 -35.15 70.65 10.91
CA ASP A 363 -34.39 69.98 9.86
C ASP A 363 -35.22 68.86 9.21
N LEU A 364 -35.00 68.60 7.91
CA LEU A 364 -35.56 67.40 7.28
C LEU A 364 -35.01 66.14 7.94
N ILE A 365 -35.89 65.18 8.17
CA ILE A 365 -35.51 63.85 8.64
C ILE A 365 -34.72 63.16 7.54
N LYS A 366 -33.52 62.68 7.91
CA LYS A 366 -32.51 62.12 7.00
C LYS A 366 -31.76 60.96 7.64
N ASN A 367 -31.14 60.14 6.78
CA ASN A 367 -30.35 58.97 7.17
C ASN A 367 -29.11 59.33 8.00
N ASN A 368 -28.59 58.33 8.72
CA ASN A 368 -27.41 58.44 9.60
C ASN A 368 -27.55 59.46 10.75
N VAL A 369 -28.77 59.91 11.04
CA VAL A 369 -29.08 60.69 12.23
C VAL A 369 -29.95 59.83 13.14
N SER A 370 -29.58 59.77 14.42
CA SER A 370 -30.35 59.04 15.42
C SER A 370 -31.50 59.91 15.93
N TYR A 371 -32.71 59.38 15.91
CA TYR A 371 -33.94 60.03 16.32
C TYR A 371 -34.67 59.24 17.41
N THR A 372 -35.45 59.97 18.20
CA THR A 372 -36.31 59.48 19.26
C THR A 372 -37.68 60.13 19.08
N ALA A 373 -38.75 59.33 19.15
CA ALA A 373 -40.10 59.82 18.98
C ALA A 373 -40.80 60.05 20.32
N PHE A 374 -41.64 61.09 20.37
CA PHE A 374 -42.56 61.37 21.46
C PHE A 374 -43.97 61.57 20.91
N VAL A 375 -44.98 61.23 21.69
CA VAL A 375 -46.39 61.37 21.32
C VAL A 375 -47.08 62.24 22.36
N LEU A 376 -47.67 63.35 21.91
CA LEU A 376 -48.46 64.25 22.73
C LEU A 376 -49.95 63.91 22.56
N SER A 377 -50.60 63.48 23.63
CA SER A 377 -52.06 63.44 23.73
C SER A 377 -52.57 64.89 23.86
N VAL A 378 -53.32 65.36 22.87
CA VAL A 378 -53.81 66.75 22.83
C VAL A 378 -55.21 66.81 23.42
N SER A 379 -55.40 67.63 24.45
CA SER A 379 -56.72 67.81 25.07
C SER A 379 -57.68 68.56 24.16
N ASN A 380 -58.98 68.28 24.30
CA ASN A 380 -60.08 69.05 23.72
C ASN A 380 -60.88 69.84 24.79
N THR A 381 -60.48 69.79 26.06
CA THR A 381 -61.08 70.52 27.20
C THR A 381 -60.05 71.45 27.84
N SER A 382 -60.35 71.97 29.03
CA SER A 382 -59.39 72.72 29.86
C SER A 382 -58.31 71.84 30.51
N ALA A 383 -58.30 70.52 30.27
CA ALA A 383 -57.29 69.61 30.79
C ALA A 383 -55.93 69.82 30.09
N SER A 384 -54.84 69.56 30.82
CA SER A 384 -53.50 69.68 30.25
C SER A 384 -53.20 68.54 29.27
N ASN A 385 -52.51 68.87 28.16
CA ASN A 385 -51.93 67.86 27.26
C ASN A 385 -50.96 66.95 28.04
N LYS A 386 -50.73 65.73 27.53
CA LYS A 386 -49.79 64.79 28.15
C LYS A 386 -48.82 64.21 27.14
N LEU A 387 -47.53 64.33 27.44
CA LEU A 387 -46.45 63.77 26.61
C LEU A 387 -46.16 62.34 27.06
N SER A 388 -45.99 61.44 26.09
CA SER A 388 -45.55 60.06 26.32
C SER A 388 -44.12 60.01 26.83
N SER A 389 -43.73 58.85 27.36
CA SER A 389 -42.31 58.48 27.41
C SER A 389 -41.72 58.44 25.99
N ALA A 390 -40.41 58.69 25.90
CA ALA A 390 -39.63 58.57 24.67
C ALA A 390 -39.69 57.13 24.11
N SER A 391 -39.68 56.99 22.78
CA SER A 391 -39.36 55.71 22.14
C SER A 391 -37.88 55.36 22.31
N SER A 392 -37.52 54.11 21.99
CA SER A 392 -36.12 53.76 21.75
C SER A 392 -35.55 54.58 20.59
N ALA A 393 -34.28 54.97 20.72
CA ALA A 393 -33.58 55.65 19.63
C ALA A 393 -33.53 54.76 18.38
N ILE A 394 -33.70 55.38 17.21
CA ILE A 394 -33.59 54.73 15.91
C ILE A 394 -32.69 55.59 15.01
N THR A 395 -31.77 54.95 14.30
CA THR A 395 -30.99 55.62 13.26
C THR A 395 -31.48 55.11 11.93
N LEU A 396 -32.02 56.00 11.09
CA LEU A 396 -32.49 55.64 9.76
C LEU A 396 -31.30 55.20 8.92
N GLY A 397 -31.35 53.97 8.42
CA GLY A 397 -30.29 53.41 7.59
C GLY A 397 -30.31 54.05 6.20
N VAL A 398 -29.13 54.28 5.61
CA VAL A 398 -29.08 54.15 4.15
C VAL A 398 -29.36 52.68 3.87
N GLY A 399 -30.24 52.37 2.92
CA GLY A 399 -30.48 50.98 2.53
C GLY A 399 -29.16 50.36 2.10
N THR A 400 -28.50 49.66 3.03
CA THR A 400 -27.26 48.95 2.78
C THR A 400 -27.67 47.68 2.09
N VAL A 401 -27.32 47.60 0.82
CA VAL A 401 -27.36 46.33 0.10
C VAL A 401 -26.31 45.43 0.75
N ALA A 402 -26.69 44.21 1.13
CA ALA A 402 -25.74 43.26 1.68
C ALA A 402 -24.77 42.78 0.58
N ALA A 403 -23.53 42.46 0.95
CA ALA A 403 -22.61 41.81 0.03
C ALA A 403 -22.98 40.31 -0.11
N PRO A 404 -22.94 39.74 -1.32
CA PRO A 404 -23.09 38.29 -1.50
C PRO A 404 -21.91 37.55 -0.86
N ILE A 405 -22.13 36.30 -0.42
CA ILE A 405 -21.05 35.46 0.12
C ILE A 405 -20.71 34.40 -0.91
N ILE A 406 -19.49 34.45 -1.44
CA ILE A 406 -18.98 33.41 -2.33
C ILE A 406 -18.82 32.13 -1.53
N THR A 407 -19.55 31.10 -1.93
CA THR A 407 -19.52 29.78 -1.30
C THR A 407 -18.50 28.89 -1.97
N GLN A 408 -18.31 29.04 -3.28
CA GLN A 408 -17.40 28.20 -4.04
C GLN A 408 -16.98 28.88 -5.35
N VAL A 409 -15.72 28.69 -5.71
CA VAL A 409 -15.25 28.85 -7.09
C VAL A 409 -14.74 27.49 -7.54
N GLU A 410 -15.19 27.04 -8.70
CA GLU A 410 -14.85 25.73 -9.24
C GLU A 410 -14.41 25.88 -10.69
N ASP A 411 -13.50 25.01 -11.09
CA ASP A 411 -13.07 24.82 -12.46
C ASP A 411 -13.76 23.56 -12.98
N ARG A 412 -14.79 23.73 -13.82
CA ARG A 412 -15.82 22.69 -14.12
C ARG A 412 -15.80 22.20 -15.57
N ASN A 413 -15.35 23.03 -16.49
CA ASN A 413 -15.26 22.72 -17.91
C ASN A 413 -13.78 22.83 -18.33
N ASP A 414 -13.45 22.41 -19.54
CA ASP A 414 -12.08 22.50 -20.05
C ASP A 414 -12.04 23.03 -21.49
N ASN A 415 -12.59 24.23 -21.62
CA ASN A 415 -12.68 24.99 -22.85
C ASN A 415 -11.48 25.93 -23.05
N GLY A 416 -10.58 26.05 -22.06
CA GLY A 416 -9.44 26.95 -22.06
C GLY A 416 -9.80 28.42 -21.83
N ASP A 417 -11.06 28.70 -21.44
CA ASP A 417 -11.65 30.03 -21.42
C ASP A 417 -12.58 30.26 -20.21
N GLY A 418 -13.28 31.39 -20.17
CA GLY A 418 -14.17 31.74 -19.06
C GLY A 418 -15.25 30.70 -18.73
N ARG A 419 -15.63 29.82 -19.67
CA ARG A 419 -16.60 28.74 -19.40
C ARG A 419 -16.11 27.72 -18.39
N ASP A 420 -14.82 27.70 -18.10
CA ASP A 420 -14.22 26.77 -17.14
C ASP A 420 -14.50 27.23 -15.71
N LEU A 421 -14.63 28.55 -15.51
CA LEU A 421 -14.88 29.14 -14.22
C LEU A 421 -16.37 29.15 -13.87
N ARG A 422 -16.72 28.42 -12.80
CA ARG A 422 -18.04 28.41 -12.18
C ARG A 422 -17.99 29.07 -10.81
N VAL A 423 -18.87 30.04 -10.59
CA VAL A 423 -18.92 30.86 -9.36
C VAL A 423 -20.24 30.63 -8.64
N SER A 424 -20.16 30.10 -7.42
CA SER A 424 -21.29 29.89 -6.52
C SER A 424 -21.27 30.90 -5.38
N PHE A 425 -22.42 31.49 -5.08
CA PHE A 425 -22.57 32.39 -3.93
C PHE A 425 -24.00 32.37 -3.39
N THR A 426 -24.14 32.70 -2.11
CA THR A 426 -25.46 32.86 -1.49
C THR A 426 -26.09 34.15 -1.95
N LYS A 427 -27.38 34.10 -2.30
CA LYS A 427 -28.16 35.31 -2.54
C LYS A 427 -28.20 36.18 -1.29
N ILE A 428 -28.41 37.48 -1.46
CA ILE A 428 -28.64 38.36 -0.32
C ILE A 428 -30.04 38.10 0.28
N SER A 429 -30.20 38.41 1.57
CA SER A 429 -31.45 38.16 2.30
C SER A 429 -32.64 38.89 1.70
N ASP A 430 -32.42 40.12 1.22
CA ASP A 430 -33.44 40.96 0.59
C ASP A 430 -33.01 41.42 -0.80
N GLU A 431 -33.38 40.63 -1.83
CA GLU A 431 -33.08 40.97 -3.22
C GLU A 431 -34.02 42.04 -3.81
N SER A 432 -35.00 42.55 -3.05
CA SER A 432 -35.82 43.67 -3.52
C SER A 432 -34.99 44.94 -3.72
N LYS A 433 -33.94 45.11 -2.90
CA LYS A 433 -33.00 46.25 -2.87
C LYS A 433 -31.96 46.27 -3.99
N ILE A 434 -31.93 45.25 -4.86
CA ILE A 434 -30.94 45.13 -5.94
C ILE A 434 -31.56 44.92 -7.30
N SER A 435 -30.87 45.38 -8.34
CA SER A 435 -31.24 45.13 -9.74
C SER A 435 -30.71 43.78 -10.23
N GLY A 436 -29.54 43.37 -9.73
CA GLY A 436 -28.87 42.13 -10.06
C GLY A 436 -27.50 42.08 -9.42
N TYR A 437 -26.60 41.31 -10.01
CA TYR A 437 -25.24 41.15 -9.50
C TYR A 437 -24.21 41.22 -10.63
N ARG A 438 -22.96 41.53 -10.25
CA ARG A 438 -21.78 41.49 -11.13
C ARG A 438 -20.72 40.56 -10.55
N ILE A 439 -20.09 39.79 -11.43
CA ILE A 439 -18.95 38.93 -11.13
C ILE A 439 -17.70 39.57 -11.73
N PHE A 440 -16.70 39.79 -10.89
CA PHE A 440 -15.40 40.32 -11.28
C PHE A 440 -14.34 39.25 -11.09
N VAL A 441 -13.54 39.02 -12.14
CA VAL A 441 -12.42 38.08 -12.11
C VAL A 441 -11.13 38.89 -12.07
N VAL A 442 -10.32 38.68 -11.04
CA VAL A 442 -9.11 39.47 -10.78
C VAL A 442 -7.94 38.51 -10.70
N LYS A 443 -6.78 38.85 -11.28
CA LYS A 443 -5.57 38.05 -11.12
C LYS A 443 -5.22 37.91 -9.64
N ALA A 444 -4.83 36.70 -9.22
CA ALA A 444 -4.62 36.38 -7.81
C ALA A 444 -3.51 37.23 -7.14
N ASN A 445 -2.59 37.80 -7.91
CA ASN A 445 -1.55 38.69 -7.40
C ASN A 445 -2.03 40.14 -7.19
N ASP A 446 -3.14 40.53 -7.84
CA ASP A 446 -3.64 41.92 -7.85
C ASP A 446 -4.89 42.11 -6.97
N TYR A 447 -5.42 41.03 -6.39
CA TYR A 447 -6.72 41.04 -5.68
C TYR A 447 -6.76 41.98 -4.47
N SER A 448 -5.63 42.18 -3.78
CA SER A 448 -5.55 43.05 -2.59
C SER A 448 -5.83 44.52 -2.91
N ASN A 449 -5.64 44.90 -4.18
CA ASN A 449 -5.90 46.25 -4.69
C ASN A 449 -7.29 46.39 -5.31
N PHE A 450 -8.14 45.36 -5.25
CA PHE A 450 -9.49 45.40 -5.80
C PHE A 450 -10.50 45.77 -4.71
N THR A 451 -10.93 47.04 -4.73
CA THR A 451 -11.86 47.64 -3.76
C THR A 451 -13.23 47.87 -4.38
N LEU A 452 -14.27 48.15 -3.57
CA LEU A 452 -15.59 48.53 -4.08
C LEU A 452 -15.53 49.74 -5.04
N ALA A 453 -14.68 50.72 -4.74
CA ALA A 453 -14.46 51.87 -5.61
C ALA A 453 -13.88 51.46 -6.98
N ARG A 454 -12.91 50.54 -6.99
CA ARG A 454 -12.34 50.00 -8.24
C ARG A 454 -13.37 49.15 -8.99
N ALA A 455 -14.14 48.31 -8.29
CA ALA A 455 -15.21 47.49 -8.88
C ALA A 455 -16.30 48.34 -9.57
N ASN A 456 -16.69 49.46 -8.97
CA ASN A 456 -17.63 50.40 -9.57
C ASN A 456 -17.09 51.10 -10.82
N ALA A 457 -15.77 51.19 -10.98
CA ALA A 457 -15.11 51.83 -12.12
C ALA A 457 -14.77 50.86 -13.27
N VAL A 458 -14.94 49.54 -13.09
CA VAL A 458 -14.64 48.54 -14.13
C VAL A 458 -15.63 48.70 -15.30
N SER A 459 -15.10 48.68 -16.53
CA SER A 459 -15.91 48.69 -17.76
C SER A 459 -16.85 47.49 -17.84
N ASN A 460 -18.05 47.68 -18.41
CA ASN A 460 -19.04 46.61 -18.58
C ASN A 460 -18.57 45.44 -19.45
N SER A 461 -17.54 45.63 -20.27
CA SER A 461 -16.89 44.58 -21.05
C SER A 461 -16.01 43.64 -20.22
N ASN A 462 -15.68 44.02 -18.98
CA ASN A 462 -14.66 43.39 -18.14
C ASN A 462 -15.25 42.80 -16.84
N TYR A 463 -16.56 42.60 -16.80
CA TYR A 463 -17.26 41.86 -15.76
C TYR A 463 -18.43 41.08 -16.36
N THR A 464 -18.95 40.10 -15.61
CA THR A 464 -20.15 39.35 -16.00
C THR A 464 -21.33 39.78 -15.14
N GLU A 465 -22.40 40.27 -15.76
CA GLU A 465 -23.63 40.73 -15.06
C GLU A 465 -24.77 39.73 -15.27
N PHE A 466 -25.58 39.51 -14.24
CA PHE A 466 -26.76 38.65 -14.34
C PHE A 466 -27.89 39.10 -13.39
N ASN A 467 -29.12 38.75 -13.75
CA ASN A 467 -30.33 39.12 -13.04
C ASN A 467 -30.57 38.25 -11.80
N LYS A 468 -31.20 38.83 -10.77
CA LYS A 468 -31.64 38.09 -9.57
C LYS A 468 -32.68 37.01 -9.92
N THR A 469 -32.58 35.83 -9.30
CA THR A 469 -33.51 34.70 -9.54
C THR A 469 -34.30 34.26 -8.31
N GLY A 470 -34.05 34.84 -7.13
CA GLY A 470 -34.68 34.41 -5.87
C GLY A 470 -33.99 33.24 -5.17
N TYR A 471 -32.99 32.63 -5.79
CA TYR A 471 -32.25 31.46 -5.28
C TYR A 471 -30.75 31.74 -5.13
N ASN A 472 -30.05 30.88 -4.38
CA ASN A 472 -28.57 30.86 -4.40
C ASN A 472 -28.09 30.60 -5.83
N GLN A 473 -27.00 31.25 -6.21
CA GLN A 473 -26.59 31.33 -7.59
C GLN A 473 -25.41 30.42 -7.85
N ASN A 474 -25.37 29.88 -9.06
CA ASN A 474 -24.27 29.06 -9.52
C ASN A 474 -24.00 29.32 -11.01
N GLN A 475 -23.16 30.32 -11.27
CA GLN A 475 -22.97 30.91 -12.60
C GLN A 475 -21.69 30.40 -13.26
N THR A 476 -21.82 29.82 -14.45
CA THR A 476 -20.69 29.56 -15.35
C THR A 476 -20.47 30.79 -16.23
N LEU A 477 -19.24 31.26 -16.40
CA LEU A 477 -18.98 32.42 -17.25
C LEU A 477 -19.00 32.04 -18.74
N SER A 478 -18.89 33.04 -19.63
CA SER A 478 -18.90 32.83 -21.08
C SER A 478 -17.49 32.64 -21.64
N SER A 479 -17.40 32.16 -22.88
CA SER A 479 -16.12 32.02 -23.60
C SER A 479 -15.40 33.34 -23.84
N THR A 480 -16.13 34.46 -23.81
CA THR A 480 -15.62 35.81 -24.04
C THR A 480 -15.43 36.59 -22.75
N SER A 481 -15.62 35.97 -21.59
CA SER A 481 -15.47 36.63 -20.29
C SER A 481 -14.02 37.06 -20.05
N ARG A 482 -13.86 38.25 -19.47
CA ARG A 482 -12.57 38.91 -19.25
C ARG A 482 -12.30 39.14 -17.77
N ASP A 483 -11.03 39.24 -17.42
CA ASP A 483 -10.62 39.77 -16.13
C ASP A 483 -10.86 41.30 -16.07
N VAL A 484 -10.75 41.87 -14.88
CA VAL A 484 -11.00 43.30 -14.64
C VAL A 484 -10.05 44.24 -15.41
N ASP A 485 -8.89 43.74 -15.85
CA ASP A 485 -7.92 44.48 -16.66
C ASP A 485 -8.21 44.35 -18.17
N GLY A 486 -9.21 43.54 -18.55
CA GLY A 486 -9.67 43.36 -19.93
C GLY A 486 -9.02 42.21 -20.69
N ALA A 487 -8.18 41.39 -20.05
CA ALA A 487 -7.64 40.18 -20.69
C ALA A 487 -8.69 39.05 -20.66
N LEU A 488 -8.71 38.18 -21.68
CA LEU A 488 -9.56 36.98 -21.64
C LEU A 488 -9.13 36.08 -20.48
N ILE A 489 -10.12 35.54 -19.77
CA ILE A 489 -9.92 34.49 -18.79
C ILE A 489 -9.39 33.25 -19.52
N ARG A 490 -8.33 32.63 -19.00
CA ARG A 490 -7.58 31.55 -19.65
C ARG A 490 -6.84 30.67 -18.64
N ASN A 491 -6.48 29.46 -19.08
CA ASN A 491 -5.75 28.48 -18.28
C ASN A 491 -4.33 28.92 -17.89
N GLY A 492 -3.83 28.35 -16.80
CA GLY A 492 -2.49 28.63 -16.25
C GLY A 492 -2.37 29.97 -15.52
N VAL A 493 -3.41 30.80 -15.49
CA VAL A 493 -3.46 32.04 -14.71
C VAL A 493 -4.28 31.81 -13.46
N SER A 494 -3.74 32.21 -12.31
CA SER A 494 -4.45 32.17 -11.04
C SER A 494 -5.30 33.41 -10.86
N TYR A 495 -6.56 33.24 -10.51
CA TYR A 495 -7.55 34.29 -10.29
C TYR A 495 -8.18 34.21 -8.90
N ARG A 496 -8.79 35.32 -8.48
CA ARG A 496 -9.76 35.40 -7.40
C ARG A 496 -10.99 36.13 -7.92
N VAL A 497 -12.14 35.72 -7.42
CA VAL A 497 -13.44 36.24 -7.86
C VAL A 497 -14.03 37.13 -6.78
N PHE A 498 -14.71 38.19 -7.20
CA PHE A 498 -15.57 39.01 -6.36
C PHE A 498 -16.97 39.04 -6.96
N VAL A 499 -17.99 39.07 -6.10
CA VAL A 499 -19.39 39.24 -6.52
C VAL A 499 -19.92 40.49 -5.87
N MET A 500 -20.55 41.36 -6.66
CA MET A 500 -21.12 42.61 -6.21
C MET A 500 -22.63 42.58 -6.41
N SER A 501 -23.37 42.98 -5.38
CA SER A 501 -24.79 43.28 -5.47
C SER A 501 -24.99 44.72 -5.93
N ILE A 502 -25.87 44.93 -6.92
CA ILE A 502 -26.10 46.25 -7.52
C ILE A 502 -27.37 46.85 -6.95
N GLY A 503 -27.26 47.92 -6.17
CA GLY A 503 -28.43 48.58 -5.59
C GLY A 503 -29.38 49.14 -6.65
N ASN A 504 -30.70 49.09 -6.40
CA ASN A 504 -31.73 49.62 -7.29
C ASN A 504 -32.64 50.64 -6.59
N GLY A 505 -33.42 51.38 -7.37
CA GLY A 505 -34.39 52.34 -6.82
C GLY A 505 -33.71 53.36 -5.91
N SER A 506 -34.11 53.42 -4.65
CA SER A 506 -33.49 54.28 -3.65
C SER A 506 -32.10 53.80 -3.15
N ASN A 507 -31.71 52.57 -3.50
CA ASN A 507 -30.38 52.02 -3.27
C ASN A 507 -29.44 52.20 -4.47
N THR A 508 -29.86 52.92 -5.52
CA THR A 508 -29.03 53.15 -6.71
C THR A 508 -27.70 53.80 -6.32
N GLY A 509 -26.58 53.14 -6.65
CA GLY A 509 -25.23 53.56 -6.26
C GLY A 509 -24.69 52.94 -4.97
N ASN A 510 -25.57 52.34 -4.14
CA ASN A 510 -25.19 51.62 -2.91
C ASN A 510 -24.87 50.14 -3.21
N ASN A 511 -23.83 49.91 -4.02
CA ASN A 511 -23.38 48.55 -4.33
C ASN A 511 -22.58 47.95 -3.16
N ALA A 512 -22.63 46.63 -2.99
CA ALA A 512 -21.83 45.95 -1.98
C ALA A 512 -21.01 44.79 -2.59
N LEU A 513 -19.70 44.86 -2.40
CA LEU A 513 -18.73 43.90 -2.93
C LEU A 513 -18.44 42.81 -1.89
N SER A 514 -18.45 41.55 -2.32
CA SER A 514 -18.04 40.42 -1.48
C SER A 514 -16.56 40.52 -1.07
N SER A 515 -16.17 39.74 -0.07
CA SER A 515 -14.76 39.36 0.08
C SER A 515 -14.30 38.56 -1.14
N ALA A 516 -12.99 38.57 -1.40
CA ALA A 516 -12.39 37.76 -2.46
C ALA A 516 -12.63 36.27 -2.21
N SER A 517 -12.89 35.49 -3.27
CA SER A 517 -12.87 34.04 -3.20
C SER A 517 -11.49 33.51 -2.81
N SER A 518 -11.41 32.22 -2.49
CA SER A 518 -10.15 31.48 -2.59
C SER A 518 -9.54 31.62 -3.98
N ALA A 519 -8.21 31.57 -4.09
CA ALA A 519 -7.55 31.58 -5.38
C ALA A 519 -7.92 30.32 -6.17
N ILE A 520 -8.16 30.47 -7.46
CA ILE A 520 -8.42 29.40 -8.40
C ILE A 520 -7.56 29.60 -9.63
N THR A 521 -6.79 28.58 -9.97
CA THR A 521 -6.07 28.52 -11.24
C THR A 521 -6.90 27.66 -12.16
N LEU A 522 -7.30 28.20 -13.30
CA LEU A 522 -7.95 27.39 -14.32
C LEU A 522 -6.91 26.45 -14.91
N LEU A 523 -7.18 25.17 -14.81
CA LEU A 523 -6.34 24.08 -15.26
C LEU A 523 -7.09 23.36 -16.37
N ASN A 524 -6.36 22.72 -17.27
CA ASN A 524 -6.99 21.76 -18.15
C ASN A 524 -7.41 20.54 -17.32
N ASN A 525 -8.65 20.52 -16.80
CA ASN A 525 -9.17 19.49 -15.90
C ASN A 525 -9.74 18.25 -16.60
N TYR A 526 -9.81 18.24 -17.94
CA TYR A 526 -9.90 17.02 -18.72
C TYR A 526 -8.51 16.63 -19.21
N SER A 527 -7.89 15.74 -18.46
CA SER A 527 -6.76 14.94 -18.95
C SER A 527 -7.15 14.32 -20.29
N VAL A 528 -6.31 14.52 -21.31
CA VAL A 528 -6.33 13.67 -22.50
C VAL A 528 -6.33 12.21 -22.00
N GLY A 529 -7.33 11.43 -22.41
CA GLY A 529 -7.57 10.12 -21.81
C GLY A 529 -6.32 9.22 -21.91
N SER A 530 -5.93 8.57 -20.80
CA SER A 530 -4.86 7.59 -20.84
C SER A 530 -5.38 6.29 -21.42
N ILE A 531 -4.54 5.63 -22.22
CA ILE A 531 -4.72 4.22 -22.57
C ILE A 531 -4.67 3.32 -21.33
N SER A 532 -5.23 2.13 -21.43
CA SER A 532 -5.16 1.07 -20.43
C SER A 532 -4.69 -0.24 -21.05
N ASN A 533 -4.36 -1.23 -20.22
CA ASN A 533 -3.96 -2.58 -20.66
C ASN A 533 -2.80 -2.59 -21.68
N LEU A 534 -1.81 -1.71 -21.50
CA LEU A 534 -0.60 -1.71 -22.31
C LEU A 534 0.17 -3.02 -22.12
N TYR A 535 0.22 -3.79 -23.20
CA TYR A 535 0.87 -5.08 -23.28
C TYR A 535 1.81 -5.08 -24.47
N ILE A 536 2.99 -5.64 -24.24
CA ILE A 536 3.96 -5.89 -25.31
C ILE A 536 4.39 -7.35 -25.27
N SER A 537 4.60 -7.91 -26.45
CA SER A 537 5.19 -9.23 -26.60
C SER A 537 6.11 -9.25 -27.81
N ASP A 538 7.09 -10.11 -27.74
CA ASP A 538 7.97 -10.38 -28.86
C ASP A 538 7.34 -11.55 -29.66
N VAL A 539 7.10 -11.35 -30.95
CA VAL A 539 6.22 -12.22 -31.76
C VAL A 539 6.82 -12.65 -33.11
N ASN A 540 7.95 -12.08 -33.52
CA ASN A 540 8.66 -12.45 -34.75
C ASN A 540 10.19 -12.37 -34.52
N ASP A 541 10.98 -12.84 -35.49
CA ASP A 541 12.45 -12.96 -35.39
C ASP A 541 13.19 -12.22 -36.54
N TYR A 542 12.74 -11.03 -36.91
CA TYR A 542 13.33 -10.17 -37.94
C TYR A 542 14.51 -9.31 -37.45
N ASN A 543 14.82 -9.36 -36.14
CA ASN A 543 15.81 -8.52 -35.46
C ASN A 543 15.56 -7.01 -35.66
N ASP A 544 14.28 -6.63 -35.76
CA ASP A 544 13.85 -5.24 -35.95
C ASP A 544 12.50 -4.95 -35.30
N GLY A 545 11.90 -3.78 -35.59
CA GLY A 545 10.61 -3.41 -35.02
C GLY A 545 9.48 -4.41 -35.29
N ARG A 546 9.60 -5.27 -36.32
CA ARG A 546 8.63 -6.34 -36.58
C ARG A 546 8.61 -7.42 -35.51
N ASP A 547 9.53 -7.43 -34.58
CA ASP A 547 9.54 -8.41 -33.50
C ASP A 547 8.62 -7.97 -32.35
N LEU A 548 8.39 -6.66 -32.23
CA LEU A 548 7.62 -6.09 -31.13
C LEU A 548 6.14 -5.94 -31.50
N LEU A 549 5.28 -6.77 -30.91
CA LEU A 549 3.84 -6.54 -30.84
C LEU A 549 3.55 -5.53 -29.73
N VAL A 550 2.79 -4.48 -30.07
CA VAL A 550 2.25 -3.53 -29.10
C VAL A 550 0.74 -3.59 -29.12
N SER A 551 0.14 -3.79 -27.94
CA SER A 551 -1.30 -3.85 -27.76
C SER A 551 -1.72 -2.98 -26.57
N PHE A 552 -2.84 -2.26 -26.70
CA PHE A 552 -3.44 -1.52 -25.60
C PHE A 552 -4.91 -1.23 -25.87
N ASP A 553 -5.66 -1.08 -24.79
CA ASP A 553 -7.01 -0.54 -24.84
C ASP A 553 -6.89 0.99 -24.93
N ARG A 554 -7.57 1.56 -25.92
CA ARG A 554 -7.59 3.01 -26.12
C ARG A 554 -8.32 3.67 -24.96
N ALA A 555 -8.12 4.98 -24.80
CA ALA A 555 -8.84 5.71 -23.77
C ALA A 555 -10.35 5.50 -23.93
N SER A 556 -11.06 5.32 -22.81
CA SER A 556 -12.51 5.12 -22.81
C SER A 556 -13.27 6.30 -23.43
N ASP A 557 -12.65 7.48 -23.44
CA ASP A 557 -13.12 8.66 -24.15
C ASP A 557 -11.98 9.26 -24.98
N GLU A 558 -12.12 9.22 -26.31
CA GLU A 558 -11.17 9.80 -27.26
C GLU A 558 -11.62 11.19 -27.77
N SER A 559 -12.68 11.77 -27.18
CA SER A 559 -13.25 13.06 -27.60
C SER A 559 -12.26 14.23 -27.49
N ASN A 560 -11.16 14.04 -26.77
CA ASN A 560 -10.11 15.04 -26.60
C ASN A 560 -8.74 14.56 -27.17
N ILE A 561 -8.70 13.39 -27.83
CA ILE A 561 -7.47 12.80 -28.38
C ILE A 561 -7.41 13.03 -29.88
N SER A 562 -6.29 13.55 -30.38
CA SER A 562 -6.01 13.67 -31.81
C SER A 562 -5.48 12.35 -32.37
N TYR A 563 -4.50 11.75 -31.70
CA TYR A 563 -3.85 10.48 -32.04
C TYR A 563 -2.99 10.02 -30.84
N TYR A 564 -2.44 8.81 -30.93
CA TYR A 564 -1.46 8.29 -29.97
C TYR A 564 -0.07 8.18 -30.61
N ARG A 565 0.97 8.23 -29.78
CA ARG A 565 2.35 7.93 -30.17
C ARG A 565 2.85 6.72 -29.37
N ILE A 566 3.29 5.68 -30.06
CA ILE A 566 4.00 4.55 -29.47
C ILE A 566 5.48 4.93 -29.39
N LEU A 567 6.00 4.98 -28.17
CA LEU A 567 7.35 5.41 -27.82
C LEU A 567 8.11 4.21 -27.26
N VAL A 568 9.04 3.66 -28.04
CA VAL A 568 9.89 2.55 -27.59
C VAL A 568 11.14 3.13 -26.92
N VAL A 569 11.43 2.71 -25.69
CA VAL A 569 12.50 3.27 -24.86
C VAL A 569 13.39 2.14 -24.38
N LYS A 570 14.71 2.28 -24.51
CA LYS A 570 15.65 1.32 -23.92
C LYS A 570 15.39 1.21 -22.40
N ALA A 571 15.28 -0.01 -21.88
CA ALA A 571 14.89 -0.25 -20.49
C ALA A 571 15.83 0.41 -19.48
N SER A 572 17.12 0.57 -19.81
CA SER A 572 18.10 1.29 -18.99
C SER A 572 17.81 2.79 -18.84
N LYS A 573 17.01 3.38 -19.73
CA LYS A 573 16.65 4.81 -19.73
C LYS A 573 15.20 5.07 -19.29
N SER A 574 14.35 4.04 -19.17
CA SER A 574 12.90 4.20 -18.95
C SER A 574 12.57 4.91 -17.63
N GLY A 575 13.31 4.64 -16.55
CA GLY A 575 13.07 5.26 -15.24
C GLY A 575 13.25 6.78 -15.21
N SER A 576 13.90 7.35 -16.22
CA SER A 576 14.07 8.80 -16.39
C SER A 576 13.17 9.39 -17.49
N PHE A 577 12.37 8.56 -18.16
CA PHE A 577 11.53 8.97 -19.29
C PHE A 577 10.21 9.54 -18.75
N THR A 578 10.02 10.84 -18.95
CA THR A 578 8.89 11.60 -18.40
C THR A 578 7.97 12.09 -19.52
N LEU A 579 6.78 12.58 -19.16
CA LEU A 579 5.85 13.23 -20.10
C LEU A 579 6.53 14.36 -20.91
N ALA A 580 7.37 15.17 -20.27
CA ALA A 580 8.13 16.22 -20.96
C ALA A 580 9.05 15.64 -22.05
N LYS A 581 9.84 14.60 -21.72
CA LYS A 581 10.70 13.93 -22.71
C LYS A 581 9.89 13.25 -23.82
N ALA A 582 8.72 12.70 -23.51
CA ALA A 582 7.82 12.09 -24.47
C ALA A 582 7.24 13.12 -25.47
N ASN A 583 6.95 14.33 -25.01
CA ASN A 583 6.47 15.43 -25.85
C ASN A 583 7.55 15.91 -26.84
N ASP A 584 8.82 15.88 -26.43
CA ASP A 584 9.97 16.36 -27.20
C ASP A 584 10.53 15.33 -28.22
N VAL A 585 10.00 14.11 -28.28
CA VAL A 585 10.47 13.07 -29.21
C VAL A 585 10.16 13.45 -30.66
N ASP A 586 11.19 13.44 -31.51
CA ASP A 586 11.10 13.69 -32.95
C ASP A 586 10.11 12.74 -33.64
N SER A 587 9.36 13.23 -34.63
CA SER A 587 8.33 12.46 -35.33
C SER A 587 8.83 11.24 -36.09
N ARG A 588 10.13 11.14 -36.35
CA ARG A 588 10.78 9.96 -36.95
C ARG A 588 11.04 8.83 -35.95
N ASN A 589 10.93 9.11 -34.65
CA ASN A 589 11.34 8.21 -33.56
C ASN A 589 10.14 7.68 -32.74
N TYR A 590 8.93 7.75 -33.28
CA TYR A 590 7.73 7.14 -32.71
C TYR A 590 6.81 6.58 -33.80
N THR A 591 5.91 5.67 -33.43
CA THR A 591 4.84 5.20 -34.32
C THR A 591 3.53 5.90 -33.99
N GLN A 592 2.95 6.63 -34.95
CA GLN A 592 1.65 7.29 -34.77
C GLN A 592 0.49 6.31 -34.98
N VAL A 593 -0.53 6.43 -34.13
CA VAL A 593 -1.75 5.62 -34.18
C VAL A 593 -2.97 6.53 -34.09
N ASN A 594 -3.88 6.49 -35.06
CA ASN A 594 -5.12 7.28 -35.04
C ASN A 594 -6.12 6.73 -34.00
N THR A 595 -7.10 7.55 -33.60
CA THR A 595 -8.23 7.17 -32.71
C THR A 595 -9.15 6.10 -33.34
N GLY A 596 -9.95 5.39 -32.54
CA GLY A 596 -10.88 4.31 -32.97
C GLY A 596 -10.92 3.13 -31.97
N GLY A 597 -11.23 1.90 -32.43
CA GLY A 597 -11.24 0.69 -31.57
C GLY A 597 -9.85 0.26 -31.03
N ASN A 598 -9.78 -0.65 -30.04
CA ASN A 598 -8.51 -1.03 -29.38
C ASN A 598 -7.38 -1.38 -30.35
N PHE A 599 -6.13 -1.05 -29.97
CA PHE A 599 -4.97 -1.20 -30.85
C PHE A 599 -4.21 -2.48 -30.51
N SER A 600 -3.90 -3.28 -31.53
CA SER A 600 -2.95 -4.39 -31.44
C SER A 600 -2.26 -4.56 -32.79
N LYS A 601 -0.96 -4.27 -32.85
CA LYS A 601 -0.20 -4.40 -34.10
C LYS A 601 1.29 -4.60 -33.84
N VAL A 602 1.89 -5.41 -34.70
CA VAL A 602 3.34 -5.54 -34.84
C VAL A 602 3.91 -4.26 -35.47
N LEU A 603 4.99 -3.73 -34.92
CA LEU A 603 5.61 -2.51 -35.44
C LEU A 603 6.32 -2.76 -36.78
N SER A 604 6.72 -1.70 -37.46
CA SER A 604 7.37 -1.80 -38.78
C SER A 604 8.87 -2.11 -38.68
N SER A 605 9.49 -2.58 -39.77
CA SER A 605 10.94 -2.82 -39.83
C SER A 605 11.78 -1.55 -39.60
N SER A 606 11.23 -0.39 -39.97
CA SER A 606 11.87 0.91 -39.84
C SER A 606 11.64 1.58 -38.48
N THR A 607 10.99 0.90 -37.53
CA THR A 607 10.66 1.48 -36.22
C THR A 607 11.94 1.77 -35.43
N ARG A 608 11.98 2.95 -34.81
CA ARG A 608 13.10 3.41 -33.98
C ARG A 608 12.66 3.58 -32.53
N ASP A 609 13.62 3.49 -31.62
CA ASP A 609 13.43 3.95 -30.26
C ASP A 609 13.49 5.49 -30.17
N VAL A 610 13.19 6.02 -28.99
CA VAL A 610 13.14 7.47 -28.73
C VAL A 610 14.50 8.18 -28.91
N ASP A 611 15.62 7.46 -28.88
CA ASP A 611 16.95 8.02 -29.16
C ASP A 611 17.26 8.05 -30.67
N GLY A 612 16.43 7.37 -31.49
CA GLY A 612 16.58 7.28 -32.95
C GLY A 612 17.29 6.03 -33.43
N ASP A 613 17.64 5.08 -32.56
CA ASP A 613 18.23 3.80 -32.98
C ASP A 613 17.13 2.85 -33.48
N LEU A 614 17.44 2.00 -34.47
CA LEU A 614 16.51 0.93 -34.85
C LEU A 614 16.33 -0.04 -33.68
N ILE A 615 15.11 -0.55 -33.52
CA ILE A 615 14.83 -1.66 -32.59
C ILE A 615 15.62 -2.89 -33.05
N ARG A 616 16.22 -3.63 -32.10
CA ARG A 616 17.12 -4.79 -32.35
C ARG A 616 17.14 -5.75 -31.18
N ASN A 617 17.46 -7.01 -31.44
CA ASN A 617 17.65 -8.08 -30.45
C ASN A 617 18.82 -7.81 -29.52
N GLY A 618 18.75 -8.38 -28.31
CA GLY A 618 19.77 -8.20 -27.26
C GLY A 618 19.72 -6.86 -26.53
N VAL A 619 18.86 -5.93 -26.95
CA VAL A 619 18.54 -4.71 -26.21
C VAL A 619 17.19 -4.90 -25.51
N SER A 620 17.15 -4.58 -24.21
CA SER A 620 15.90 -4.56 -23.47
C SER A 620 15.16 -3.25 -23.69
N TYR A 621 13.87 -3.30 -23.96
CA TYR A 621 12.99 -2.16 -24.17
C TYR A 621 11.80 -2.15 -23.22
N ARG A 622 11.21 -0.97 -23.07
CA ARG A 622 9.87 -0.73 -22.55
C ARG A 622 9.15 0.20 -23.50
N VAL A 623 7.84 0.08 -23.56
CA VAL A 623 7.00 0.93 -24.39
C VAL A 623 6.19 1.87 -23.51
N PHE A 624 6.06 3.10 -23.97
CA PHE A 624 5.10 4.07 -23.47
C PHE A 624 4.17 4.45 -24.63
N VAL A 625 2.95 4.81 -24.31
CA VAL A 625 1.99 5.36 -25.26
C VAL A 625 1.59 6.75 -24.80
N LEU A 626 1.84 7.75 -25.64
CA LEU A 626 1.45 9.13 -25.40
C LEU A 626 0.12 9.40 -26.12
N SER A 627 -0.94 9.67 -25.36
CA SER A 627 -2.18 10.22 -25.90
C SER A 627 -1.97 11.71 -26.20
N VAL A 628 -2.20 12.13 -27.44
CA VAL A 628 -1.96 13.52 -27.88
C VAL A 628 -3.28 14.28 -27.93
N GLY A 629 -3.36 15.41 -27.25
CA GLY A 629 -4.59 16.21 -27.19
C GLY A 629 -4.93 16.92 -28.50
N ARG A 630 -6.23 17.19 -28.73
CA ARG A 630 -6.73 17.94 -29.90
C ARG A 630 -7.39 19.26 -29.53
N GLY A 631 -7.41 20.22 -30.46
CA GLY A 631 -8.16 21.48 -30.27
C GLY A 631 -7.66 22.30 -29.08
N SER A 632 -8.55 22.61 -28.13
CA SER A 632 -8.20 23.31 -26.88
C SER A 632 -7.28 22.51 -25.96
N TYR A 633 -7.16 21.19 -26.16
CA TYR A 633 -6.27 20.28 -25.41
C TYR A 633 -4.90 20.08 -26.08
N ALA A 634 -4.60 20.85 -27.13
CA ALA A 634 -3.34 20.72 -27.85
C ALA A 634 -2.16 21.14 -26.95
N GLY A 635 -1.39 20.16 -26.49
CA GLY A 635 -0.27 20.35 -25.54
C GLY A 635 -0.48 19.60 -24.21
N ASP A 636 -1.72 19.25 -23.87
CA ASP A 636 -2.09 18.56 -22.62
C ASP A 636 -2.02 17.03 -22.75
N ASN A 637 -0.92 16.52 -23.31
CA ASN A 637 -0.76 15.10 -23.59
C ASN A 637 -0.67 14.26 -22.30
N THR A 638 -1.09 12.99 -22.40
CA THR A 638 -1.01 12.04 -21.27
C THR A 638 -0.13 10.86 -21.64
N LEU A 639 0.88 10.58 -20.82
CA LEU A 639 1.78 9.45 -21.00
C LEU A 639 1.28 8.26 -20.19
N SER A 640 1.18 7.09 -20.84
CA SER A 640 0.86 5.84 -20.15
C SER A 640 1.90 5.49 -19.10
N ARG A 641 1.56 4.57 -18.20
CA ARG A 641 2.59 3.82 -17.46
C ARG A 641 3.45 3.03 -18.47
N GLU A 642 4.70 2.79 -18.10
CA GLU A 642 5.58 1.92 -18.87
C GLU A 642 5.01 0.50 -18.94
N SER A 643 5.23 -0.17 -20.07
CA SER A 643 5.01 -1.61 -20.20
C SER A 643 5.95 -2.40 -19.28
N SER A 644 5.72 -3.71 -19.18
CA SER A 644 6.77 -4.64 -18.75
C SER A 644 8.03 -4.47 -19.61
N GLN A 645 9.18 -4.73 -19.01
CA GLN A 645 10.42 -4.83 -19.77
C GLN A 645 10.37 -6.07 -20.67
N ILE A 646 10.82 -5.91 -21.90
CA ILE A 646 11.02 -7.02 -22.83
C ILE A 646 12.44 -6.97 -23.39
N ALA A 647 13.10 -8.11 -23.46
CA ALA A 647 14.29 -8.28 -24.28
C ALA A 647 13.84 -8.96 -25.57
N LEU A 648 14.07 -8.33 -26.72
CA LEU A 648 13.77 -8.94 -28.01
C LEU A 648 14.81 -10.04 -28.26
N GLY A 649 14.30 -11.23 -28.53
CA GLY A 649 15.06 -12.44 -28.80
C GLY A 649 14.54 -13.12 -30.05
N ASN A 650 14.99 -14.35 -30.26
CA ASN A 650 14.38 -15.21 -31.25
C ASN A 650 13.28 -16.01 -30.54
N ASN A 651 12.02 -15.69 -30.79
CA ASN A 651 10.84 -16.23 -30.13
C ASN A 651 10.21 -17.43 -30.83
N TYR A 652 10.74 -17.89 -31.97
CA TYR A 652 10.32 -19.16 -32.57
C TYR A 652 11.06 -20.36 -31.97
N GLY A 653 10.61 -20.81 -30.80
CA GLY A 653 11.03 -22.09 -30.23
C GLY A 653 10.54 -23.27 -31.08
N VAL A 654 11.43 -24.21 -31.38
CA VAL A 654 11.03 -25.56 -31.83
C VAL A 654 10.66 -26.39 -30.60
N GLY A 655 9.64 -27.25 -30.66
CA GLY A 655 9.29 -28.11 -29.53
C GLY A 655 10.35 -29.20 -29.30
N ALA A 656 10.57 -29.59 -28.04
CA ALA A 656 11.35 -30.79 -27.73
C ALA A 656 10.56 -32.05 -28.14
N THR A 657 11.28 -33.09 -28.56
CA THR A 657 10.69 -34.42 -28.79
C THR A 657 10.38 -35.10 -27.46
N SER A 658 9.71 -36.27 -27.50
CA SER A 658 9.67 -37.13 -26.32
C SER A 658 11.08 -37.53 -25.89
N THR A 659 11.23 -37.93 -24.62
CA THR A 659 12.42 -38.68 -24.18
C THR A 659 12.61 -39.87 -25.12
N PRO A 660 13.80 -40.08 -25.70
CA PRO A 660 14.04 -41.20 -26.59
C PRO A 660 13.96 -42.52 -25.83
N VAL A 661 13.45 -43.55 -26.48
CA VAL A 661 13.55 -44.94 -26.07
C VAL A 661 14.76 -45.53 -26.78
N LEU A 662 15.69 -46.09 -26.01
CA LEU A 662 16.94 -46.64 -26.51
C LEU A 662 16.89 -48.15 -26.45
N ASN A 663 17.18 -48.80 -27.57
CA ASN A 663 17.29 -50.25 -27.65
C ASN A 663 18.70 -50.61 -28.13
N ASP A 664 19.27 -51.62 -27.48
CA ASP A 664 20.46 -52.33 -27.94
C ASP A 664 19.99 -53.46 -28.88
N ILE A 665 20.20 -53.32 -30.20
CA ILE A 665 19.55 -54.14 -31.24
C ILE A 665 20.51 -55.00 -32.08
N SER A 666 21.81 -54.85 -31.86
CA SER A 666 22.86 -55.56 -32.61
C SER A 666 24.05 -55.80 -31.68
N ASP A 667 24.91 -56.74 -32.06
CA ASP A 667 26.16 -57.07 -31.34
C ASP A 667 27.38 -56.69 -32.21
N SER A 668 27.31 -55.59 -32.95
CA SER A 668 28.35 -55.11 -33.86
C SER A 668 29.52 -54.43 -33.13
N GLY A 669 29.38 -54.13 -31.84
CA GLY A 669 30.39 -53.49 -30.99
C GLY A 669 30.54 -51.98 -31.21
N ASP A 670 29.65 -51.38 -31.98
CA ASP A 670 29.74 -49.98 -32.44
C ASP A 670 28.37 -49.28 -32.44
N GLY A 671 28.29 -48.09 -33.03
CA GLY A 671 27.05 -47.31 -33.09
C GLY A 671 25.84 -48.05 -33.68
N ARG A 672 26.02 -49.10 -34.49
CA ARG A 672 24.91 -49.88 -35.07
C ARG A 672 24.09 -50.66 -34.03
N ASP A 673 24.64 -50.81 -32.83
CA ASP A 673 23.97 -51.48 -31.71
C ASP A 673 22.90 -50.56 -31.11
N LEU A 674 23.07 -49.24 -31.23
CA LEU A 674 22.14 -48.26 -30.69
C LEU A 674 21.02 -47.90 -31.68
N GLN A 675 19.79 -48.31 -31.34
CA GLN A 675 18.58 -47.80 -31.95
C GLN A 675 17.88 -46.79 -31.04
N VAL A 676 17.50 -45.65 -31.61
CA VAL A 676 16.88 -44.52 -30.91
C VAL A 676 15.48 -44.30 -31.49
N THR A 677 14.46 -44.44 -30.64
CA THR A 677 13.06 -44.20 -31.03
C THR A 677 12.49 -43.03 -30.23
N PHE A 678 11.83 -42.08 -30.88
CA PHE A 678 11.21 -40.94 -30.22
C PHE A 678 9.95 -40.48 -30.96
N ASN A 679 9.02 -39.88 -30.23
CA ASN A 679 7.90 -39.16 -30.83
C ASN A 679 8.34 -37.74 -31.18
N ARG A 680 7.94 -37.28 -32.36
CA ARG A 680 8.17 -35.90 -32.81
C ARG A 680 7.62 -34.87 -31.84
N ALA A 681 8.08 -33.62 -31.98
CA ALA A 681 7.49 -32.51 -31.25
C ALA A 681 6.00 -32.35 -31.62
N SER A 682 5.18 -31.87 -30.68
CA SER A 682 3.74 -31.68 -30.89
C SER A 682 3.43 -30.67 -32.01
N ASP A 683 4.34 -29.73 -32.27
CA ASP A 683 4.29 -28.79 -33.39
C ASP A 683 5.63 -28.84 -34.15
N GLU A 684 5.57 -29.22 -35.44
CA GLU A 684 6.72 -29.31 -36.34
C GLU A 684 6.73 -28.22 -37.41
N SER A 685 5.82 -27.24 -37.34
CA SER A 685 5.67 -26.19 -38.36
C SER A 685 6.99 -25.47 -38.64
N ASN A 686 7.81 -25.33 -37.60
CA ASN A 686 9.10 -24.64 -37.64
C ASN A 686 10.31 -25.58 -37.52
N ILE A 687 10.12 -26.90 -37.46
CA ILE A 687 11.22 -27.88 -37.38
C ILE A 687 11.63 -28.32 -38.79
N ASN A 688 12.93 -28.27 -39.06
CA ASN A 688 13.53 -28.76 -40.30
C ASN A 688 13.80 -30.26 -40.24
N HIS A 689 14.58 -30.66 -39.24
CA HIS A 689 15.02 -32.04 -38.96
C HIS A 689 15.34 -32.19 -37.47
N TYR A 690 15.63 -33.42 -37.06
CA TYR A 690 16.12 -33.76 -35.73
C TYR A 690 17.57 -34.23 -35.81
N ARG A 691 18.31 -34.10 -34.71
CA ARG A 691 19.66 -34.64 -34.56
C ARG A 691 19.71 -35.53 -33.32
N VAL A 692 20.10 -36.78 -33.49
CA VAL A 692 20.43 -37.68 -32.38
C VAL A 692 21.86 -37.40 -31.93
N ILE A 693 22.01 -37.08 -30.65
CA ILE A 693 23.28 -36.70 -30.03
C ILE A 693 23.56 -37.67 -28.89
N VAL A 694 24.77 -38.23 -28.89
CA VAL A 694 25.21 -39.20 -27.88
C VAL A 694 26.31 -38.57 -27.05
N ALA A 695 26.22 -38.67 -25.73
CA ALA A 695 27.25 -38.23 -24.79
C ALA A 695 27.54 -39.35 -23.80
N LYS A 696 28.77 -39.46 -23.29
CA LYS A 696 29.05 -40.37 -22.17
C LYS A 696 28.23 -39.93 -20.95
N ALA A 697 27.79 -40.87 -20.11
CA ALA A 697 27.00 -40.55 -18.92
C ALA A 697 27.74 -39.64 -17.92
N THR A 698 29.06 -39.55 -18.01
CA THR A 698 29.90 -38.61 -17.24
C THR A 698 29.93 -37.20 -17.84
N THR A 699 29.59 -37.04 -19.12
CA THR A 699 29.59 -35.74 -19.81
C THR A 699 28.27 -35.00 -19.56
N THR A 700 28.37 -33.77 -19.06
CA THR A 700 27.20 -32.87 -18.92
C THR A 700 26.95 -32.14 -20.23
N LEU A 701 25.81 -32.48 -20.87
CA LEU A 701 25.36 -31.88 -22.11
C LEU A 701 24.16 -30.96 -21.84
N ASP A 702 24.31 -29.69 -22.23
CA ASP A 702 23.24 -28.70 -22.28
C ASP A 702 22.90 -28.34 -23.74
N LEU A 703 21.85 -27.54 -23.92
CA LEU A 703 21.39 -27.12 -25.25
C LEU A 703 22.46 -26.37 -26.06
N ALA A 704 23.32 -25.59 -25.39
CA ALA A 704 24.37 -24.81 -26.05
C ALA A 704 25.48 -25.72 -26.62
N LYS A 705 25.94 -26.70 -25.84
CA LYS A 705 26.91 -27.70 -26.31
C LYS A 705 26.32 -28.62 -27.37
N ALA A 706 25.06 -29.01 -27.21
CA ALA A 706 24.36 -29.87 -28.17
C ALA A 706 24.18 -29.19 -29.54
N SER A 707 23.78 -27.91 -29.56
CA SER A 707 23.58 -27.15 -30.79
C SER A 707 24.88 -26.82 -31.53
N ALA A 708 25.99 -26.65 -30.81
CA ALA A 708 27.30 -26.36 -31.38
C ALA A 708 28.05 -27.61 -31.92
N SER A 709 27.58 -28.82 -31.61
CA SER A 709 28.30 -30.05 -31.96
C SER A 709 28.27 -30.38 -33.44
N GLY A 710 29.42 -30.84 -33.97
CA GLY A 710 29.54 -31.46 -35.29
C GLY A 710 29.31 -32.98 -35.30
N TYR A 711 29.18 -33.62 -34.13
CA TYR A 711 29.00 -35.08 -34.00
C TYR A 711 27.53 -35.40 -33.66
N PHE A 712 26.77 -35.79 -34.68
CA PHE A 712 25.35 -36.16 -34.56
C PHE A 712 24.89 -37.04 -35.73
N THR A 713 23.74 -37.69 -35.55
CA THR A 713 23.02 -38.40 -36.63
C THR A 713 21.76 -37.63 -36.99
N THR A 714 21.59 -37.24 -38.25
CA THR A 714 20.40 -36.50 -38.72
C THR A 714 19.22 -37.45 -38.92
N VAL A 715 18.04 -37.04 -38.45
CA VAL A 715 16.77 -37.77 -38.62
C VAL A 715 15.75 -36.82 -39.22
N TYR A 716 15.22 -37.16 -40.39
CA TYR A 716 14.23 -36.34 -41.11
C TYR A 716 12.80 -36.67 -40.70
N LYS A 717 11.89 -35.71 -40.86
CA LYS A 717 10.48 -35.81 -40.47
C LYS A 717 9.76 -36.90 -41.30
N ALA A 718 9.42 -38.03 -40.69
CA ALA A 718 8.63 -39.09 -41.31
C ALA A 718 7.76 -39.83 -40.27
N GLY A 719 6.44 -39.66 -40.35
CA GLY A 719 5.50 -40.26 -39.40
C GLY A 719 5.43 -39.56 -38.04
N ASN A 720 4.72 -40.15 -37.08
CA ASN A 720 4.57 -39.62 -35.71
C ASN A 720 5.70 -40.09 -34.76
N THR A 721 6.16 -41.32 -34.95
CA THR A 721 7.23 -41.95 -34.18
C THR A 721 8.38 -42.20 -35.13
N LEU A 722 9.57 -41.71 -34.79
CA LEU A 722 10.78 -41.84 -35.58
C LEU A 722 11.73 -42.81 -34.90
N THR A 723 12.27 -43.74 -35.68
CA THR A 723 13.24 -44.73 -35.22
C THR A 723 14.50 -44.62 -36.08
N GLN A 724 15.65 -44.46 -35.44
CA GLN A 724 16.94 -44.33 -36.10
C GLN A 724 17.96 -45.27 -35.46
N THR A 725 18.53 -46.17 -36.26
CA THR A 725 19.74 -46.92 -35.88
C THR A 725 20.97 -46.11 -36.28
N LEU A 726 21.95 -45.99 -35.39
CA LEU A 726 23.16 -45.22 -35.66
C LEU A 726 24.11 -45.99 -36.60
N GLY A 727 25.05 -45.30 -37.23
CA GLY A 727 26.03 -45.91 -38.13
C GLY A 727 27.27 -46.46 -37.41
N ALA A 728 28.04 -47.30 -38.08
CA ALA A 728 29.28 -47.91 -37.54
C ALA A 728 30.32 -46.86 -37.07
N ASN A 729 30.34 -45.70 -37.73
CA ASN A 729 31.25 -44.60 -37.43
C ASN A 729 30.63 -43.52 -36.51
N ALA A 730 29.49 -43.80 -35.87
CA ALA A 730 28.84 -42.83 -35.00
C ALA A 730 29.73 -42.53 -33.78
N ARG A 731 29.77 -41.24 -33.41
CA ARG A 731 30.65 -40.72 -32.36
C ARG A 731 29.83 -40.05 -31.26
N ASP A 732 30.38 -40.08 -30.05
CA ASP A 732 29.90 -39.23 -28.96
C ASP A 732 30.24 -37.75 -29.21
N ILE A 733 29.67 -36.87 -28.38
CA ILE A 733 29.83 -35.41 -28.45
C ILE A 733 31.30 -34.97 -28.34
N ASP A 734 32.15 -35.79 -27.70
CA ASP A 734 33.57 -35.54 -27.52
C ASP A 734 34.41 -36.09 -28.68
N GLY A 735 33.76 -36.66 -29.72
CA GLY A 735 34.38 -37.17 -30.94
C GLY A 735 34.88 -38.61 -30.89
N HIS A 736 34.63 -39.37 -29.81
CA HIS A 736 35.03 -40.77 -29.69
C HIS A 736 34.00 -41.70 -30.32
N LEU A 737 34.42 -42.84 -30.87
CA LEU A 737 33.48 -43.84 -31.39
C LEU A 737 32.60 -44.39 -30.26
N ILE A 738 31.34 -44.65 -30.58
CA ILE A 738 30.40 -45.36 -29.70
C ILE A 738 30.83 -46.83 -29.64
N GLN A 739 30.84 -47.41 -28.43
CA GLN A 739 31.41 -48.73 -28.12
C GLN A 739 30.68 -49.41 -26.96
N ASN A 740 30.72 -50.74 -26.92
CA ASN A 740 30.15 -51.55 -25.83
C ASN A 740 30.83 -51.29 -24.48
N GLY A 741 30.11 -51.57 -23.40
CA GLY A 741 30.57 -51.38 -22.01
C GLY A 741 30.61 -49.94 -21.53
N THR A 742 30.45 -48.95 -22.41
CA THR A 742 30.37 -47.53 -22.04
C THR A 742 28.91 -47.12 -21.85
N LYS A 743 28.63 -46.46 -20.72
CA LYS A 743 27.30 -45.90 -20.44
C LYS A 743 27.13 -44.55 -21.16
N TYR A 744 26.11 -44.43 -22.00
CA TYR A 744 25.79 -43.23 -22.76
C TYR A 744 24.46 -42.62 -22.30
N ARG A 745 24.37 -41.30 -22.46
CA ARG A 745 23.14 -40.51 -22.50
C ARG A 745 22.88 -40.10 -23.94
N VAL A 746 21.65 -40.31 -24.38
CA VAL A 746 21.22 -39.97 -25.74
C VAL A 746 20.14 -38.92 -25.66
N TYR A 747 20.29 -37.90 -26.49
CA TYR A 747 19.39 -36.77 -26.62
C TYR A 747 18.95 -36.63 -28.07
N VAL A 748 17.79 -36.02 -28.27
CA VAL A 748 17.30 -35.62 -29.59
C VAL A 748 17.17 -34.09 -29.60
N LEU A 749 17.83 -33.45 -30.55
CA LEU A 749 17.81 -32.01 -30.76
C LEU A 749 16.91 -31.67 -31.94
N SER A 750 15.82 -30.94 -31.70
CA SER A 750 15.00 -30.32 -32.74
C SER A 750 15.75 -29.15 -33.35
N VAL A 751 15.82 -29.09 -34.68
CA VAL A 751 16.52 -28.03 -35.43
C VAL A 751 15.52 -27.23 -36.25
N ALA A 752 15.52 -25.92 -36.09
CA ALA A 752 14.58 -25.04 -36.79
C ALA A 752 14.85 -24.92 -38.30
N ASN A 753 13.83 -24.50 -39.06
CA ASN A 753 13.92 -24.16 -40.48
C ASN A 753 14.92 -23.03 -40.76
N ASN A 754 15.40 -22.93 -42.01
CA ASN A 754 16.42 -21.95 -42.44
C ASN A 754 16.07 -20.48 -42.15
N ASN A 755 14.78 -20.16 -42.05
CA ASN A 755 14.31 -18.80 -41.70
C ASN A 755 14.46 -18.46 -40.21
N TYR A 756 14.77 -19.45 -39.36
CA TYR A 756 14.87 -19.36 -37.90
C TYR A 756 16.16 -20.02 -37.40
N SER A 757 17.24 -19.91 -38.18
CA SER A 757 18.53 -20.55 -37.90
C SER A 757 19.06 -20.12 -36.52
N GLY A 758 19.38 -21.10 -35.66
CA GLY A 758 19.87 -20.84 -34.30
C GLY A 758 18.89 -21.23 -33.19
N ASN A 759 17.63 -21.55 -33.52
CA ASN A 759 16.66 -22.04 -32.55
C ASN A 759 16.66 -23.58 -32.48
N TYR A 760 16.77 -24.10 -31.26
CA TYR A 760 16.86 -25.53 -30.97
C TYR A 760 16.06 -25.90 -29.72
N ALA A 761 15.65 -27.16 -29.62
CA ALA A 761 15.13 -27.72 -28.38
C ALA A 761 15.69 -29.13 -28.16
N LEU A 762 16.16 -29.39 -26.95
CA LEU A 762 16.80 -30.64 -26.58
C LEU A 762 15.79 -31.47 -25.77
N SER A 763 15.63 -32.75 -26.13
CA SER A 763 14.84 -33.69 -25.33
C SER A 763 15.47 -33.92 -23.96
N SER A 764 14.70 -34.48 -23.02
CA SER A 764 15.30 -35.17 -21.89
C SER A 764 16.18 -36.33 -22.39
N ALA A 765 17.23 -36.66 -21.63
CA ALA A 765 18.11 -37.77 -21.96
C ALA A 765 17.49 -39.11 -21.58
N ALA A 766 17.78 -40.15 -22.36
CA ALA A 766 17.71 -41.53 -21.90
C ALA A 766 19.11 -42.10 -21.76
N GLU A 767 19.28 -43.06 -20.86
CA GLU A 767 20.56 -43.72 -20.60
C GLU A 767 20.55 -45.16 -21.12
N ILE A 768 21.66 -45.59 -21.70
CA ILE A 768 21.88 -46.99 -22.11
C ILE A 768 23.36 -47.33 -21.94
N THR A 769 23.65 -48.57 -21.57
CA THR A 769 24.98 -49.16 -21.73
C THR A 769 24.86 -50.19 -22.84
N LEU A 770 25.57 -49.99 -23.94
CA LEU A 770 25.61 -50.99 -25.01
C LEU A 770 26.33 -52.23 -24.49
N SER A 771 25.68 -53.36 -24.63
CA SER A 771 26.16 -54.65 -24.16
C SER A 771 26.62 -55.48 -25.33
N ASP A 772 27.65 -56.29 -25.11
CA ASP A 772 27.90 -57.40 -26.01
C ASP A 772 26.94 -58.52 -25.59
N GLY A 773 25.81 -58.67 -26.29
CA GLY A 773 24.79 -59.69 -26.01
C GLY A 773 25.26 -61.12 -26.29
N SER A 774 26.52 -61.30 -26.64
CA SER A 774 27.09 -62.54 -27.16
C SER A 774 27.65 -63.52 -26.13
N THR A 775 27.46 -63.31 -24.82
CA THR A 775 27.95 -64.26 -23.81
C THR A 775 27.24 -65.60 -23.95
N VAL A 776 27.96 -66.63 -24.41
CA VAL A 776 27.48 -68.01 -24.53
C VAL A 776 27.83 -68.82 -23.28
N GLN A 777 27.01 -69.82 -22.94
CA GLN A 777 27.29 -70.72 -21.81
C GLN A 777 28.19 -71.88 -22.24
N ALA A 778 29.04 -72.35 -21.34
CA ALA A 778 29.77 -73.60 -21.53
C ALA A 778 28.80 -74.80 -21.59
N VAL A 779 29.16 -75.84 -22.33
CA VAL A 779 28.40 -77.10 -22.35
C VAL A 779 28.41 -77.76 -20.97
N SER A 780 27.41 -78.58 -20.67
CA SER A 780 27.32 -79.33 -19.41
C SER A 780 27.32 -80.84 -19.66
N GLY A 781 27.55 -81.67 -18.63
CA GLY A 781 27.49 -83.13 -18.77
C GLY A 781 28.49 -83.73 -19.76
N LEU A 782 29.66 -83.09 -19.93
CA LEU A 782 30.71 -83.56 -20.82
C LEU A 782 31.23 -84.94 -20.38
N SER A 783 31.10 -85.93 -21.26
CA SER A 783 31.59 -87.29 -21.08
C SER A 783 32.26 -87.80 -22.35
N LEU A 784 33.11 -88.82 -22.20
CA LEU A 784 33.79 -89.46 -23.32
C LEU A 784 33.81 -90.97 -23.14
N VAL A 785 33.87 -91.68 -24.25
CA VAL A 785 34.06 -93.13 -24.32
C VAL A 785 35.18 -93.41 -25.31
N ILE A 786 36.13 -94.26 -24.91
CA ILE A 786 37.18 -94.76 -25.80
C ILE A 786 36.69 -96.05 -26.46
N ASN A 787 36.31 -95.96 -27.73
CA ASN A 787 35.79 -97.05 -28.54
C ASN A 787 36.73 -97.30 -29.72
N GLY A 788 37.61 -98.29 -29.58
CA GLY A 788 38.59 -98.66 -30.59
C GLY A 788 39.93 -99.03 -29.98
N ASN A 789 40.82 -99.53 -30.82
CA ASN A 789 42.20 -99.91 -30.49
C ASN A 789 43.15 -99.49 -31.61
N THR A 790 42.87 -98.36 -32.27
CA THR A 790 43.73 -97.84 -33.35
C THR A 790 44.93 -97.06 -32.79
N GLY A 791 44.86 -96.62 -31.53
CA GLY A 791 45.92 -95.86 -30.89
C GLY A 791 45.96 -94.38 -31.27
N THR A 792 44.87 -93.85 -31.81
CA THR A 792 44.74 -92.45 -32.26
C THR A 792 43.47 -91.77 -31.73
N ALA A 793 43.31 -90.46 -31.97
CA ALA A 793 42.14 -89.71 -31.51
C ALA A 793 40.79 -90.24 -32.06
N SER A 794 40.79 -91.01 -33.16
CA SER A 794 39.56 -91.61 -33.70
C SER A 794 38.91 -92.62 -32.77
N ASP A 795 39.65 -93.13 -31.77
CA ASP A 795 39.11 -93.99 -30.74
C ASP A 795 38.21 -93.21 -29.74
N ILE A 796 38.22 -91.86 -29.77
CA ILE A 796 37.49 -91.01 -28.84
C ILE A 796 36.11 -90.66 -29.40
N LYS A 797 35.06 -90.96 -28.63
CA LYS A 797 33.71 -90.43 -28.84
C LYS A 797 33.26 -89.57 -27.67
N VAL A 798 32.65 -88.43 -27.96
CA VAL A 798 32.31 -87.38 -26.98
C VAL A 798 30.81 -87.16 -26.92
N SER A 799 30.28 -87.03 -25.71
CA SER A 799 28.90 -86.58 -25.47
C SER A 799 28.86 -85.38 -24.54
N PHE A 800 27.97 -84.42 -24.79
CA PHE A 800 27.71 -83.30 -23.89
C PHE A 800 26.28 -82.79 -24.03
N LYS A 801 25.80 -82.08 -23.01
CA LYS A 801 24.53 -81.37 -23.03
C LYS A 801 24.75 -79.92 -23.45
N LYS A 802 24.11 -79.56 -24.57
CA LYS A 802 24.09 -78.19 -25.10
C LYS A 802 23.43 -77.21 -24.12
N PRO A 803 23.85 -75.92 -24.08
CA PRO A 803 23.15 -74.87 -23.38
C PRO A 803 21.67 -74.75 -23.79
N ALA A 804 20.83 -74.31 -22.86
CA ALA A 804 19.39 -74.18 -23.10
C ALA A 804 19.05 -73.11 -24.16
N ASN A 805 19.90 -72.10 -24.32
CA ASN A 805 19.76 -71.08 -25.35
C ASN A 805 20.95 -71.14 -26.32
N GLU A 806 20.73 -71.67 -27.52
CA GLU A 806 21.71 -71.69 -28.61
C GLU A 806 21.58 -70.46 -29.55
N SER A 807 20.71 -69.48 -29.25
CA SER A 807 20.41 -68.36 -30.15
C SER A 807 21.64 -67.57 -30.54
N ASN A 808 22.68 -67.53 -29.71
CA ASN A 808 23.91 -66.76 -29.93
C ASN A 808 25.13 -67.65 -30.21
N ILE A 809 24.95 -68.98 -30.26
CA ILE A 809 26.01 -69.96 -30.55
C ILE A 809 26.10 -70.17 -32.08
N LEU A 810 27.31 -70.04 -32.61
CA LEU A 810 27.64 -70.35 -34.00
C LEU A 810 27.88 -71.86 -34.17
N GLU A 811 28.75 -72.43 -33.33
CA GLU A 811 29.19 -73.82 -33.35
C GLU A 811 29.82 -74.22 -32.01
N TYR A 812 30.05 -75.51 -31.80
CA TYR A 812 30.92 -76.04 -30.75
C TYR A 812 32.19 -76.63 -31.36
N ARG A 813 33.31 -76.45 -30.68
CA ARG A 813 34.61 -77.03 -31.07
C ARG A 813 35.09 -77.99 -30.00
N ILE A 814 35.41 -79.22 -30.39
CA ILE A 814 35.99 -80.25 -29.53
C ILE A 814 37.50 -80.27 -29.76
N LEU A 815 38.27 -80.07 -28.69
CA LEU A 815 39.72 -80.03 -28.71
C LEU A 815 40.30 -81.10 -27.80
N VAL A 816 41.39 -81.72 -28.23
CA VAL A 816 42.18 -82.65 -27.42
C VAL A 816 43.45 -81.94 -26.99
N VAL A 817 43.73 -81.87 -25.69
CA VAL A 817 44.88 -81.15 -25.13
C VAL A 817 45.69 -82.08 -24.23
N PRO A 818 47.02 -82.14 -24.35
CA PRO A 818 47.85 -82.90 -23.42
C PRO A 818 47.59 -82.46 -21.97
N ALA A 819 47.48 -83.41 -21.04
CA ALA A 819 47.11 -83.12 -19.67
C ALA A 819 48.11 -82.20 -18.95
N SER A 820 49.38 -82.22 -19.37
CA SER A 820 50.43 -81.31 -18.89
C SER A 820 50.19 -79.85 -19.23
N ASP A 821 49.57 -79.58 -20.38
CA ASP A 821 49.33 -78.22 -20.90
C ASP A 821 47.94 -77.70 -20.52
N ALA A 822 47.01 -78.61 -20.19
CA ALA A 822 45.62 -78.26 -19.92
C ALA A 822 45.41 -77.35 -18.70
N ALA A 823 46.34 -77.33 -17.73
CA ALA A 823 46.23 -76.50 -16.53
C ALA A 823 46.36 -75.00 -16.80
N ASN A 824 47.11 -74.63 -17.84
CA ASN A 824 47.32 -73.23 -18.25
C ASN A 824 46.52 -72.87 -19.51
N PHE A 825 45.68 -73.79 -20.00
CA PHE A 825 44.92 -73.60 -21.22
C PHE A 825 43.75 -72.65 -20.99
N THR A 826 43.76 -71.52 -21.69
CA THR A 826 42.79 -70.44 -21.53
C THR A 826 41.72 -70.44 -22.62
N LEU A 827 40.69 -69.61 -22.44
CA LEU A 827 39.69 -69.37 -23.46
C LEU A 827 40.27 -68.78 -24.75
N ALA A 828 41.31 -67.94 -24.65
CA ALA A 828 42.00 -67.37 -25.80
C ALA A 828 42.75 -68.45 -26.60
N ASP A 829 43.34 -69.42 -25.90
CA ASP A 829 43.98 -70.56 -26.55
C ASP A 829 42.93 -71.38 -27.32
N ALA A 830 41.80 -71.73 -26.71
CA ALA A 830 40.73 -72.45 -27.41
C ALA A 830 40.19 -71.73 -28.66
N ASN A 831 40.03 -70.41 -28.59
CA ASN A 831 39.56 -69.61 -29.71
C ASN A 831 40.55 -69.58 -30.88
N SER A 832 41.86 -69.71 -30.62
CA SER A 832 42.93 -69.68 -31.62
C SER A 832 43.33 -71.07 -32.15
N ALA A 833 42.67 -72.13 -31.68
CA ALA A 833 42.93 -73.51 -32.10
C ALA A 833 42.87 -73.70 -33.61
N GLN A 834 43.84 -74.42 -34.16
CA GLN A 834 43.86 -74.81 -35.57
C GLN A 834 43.37 -76.24 -35.80
N SER A 835 43.47 -77.11 -34.79
CA SER A 835 43.00 -78.51 -34.82
C SER A 835 41.83 -78.70 -33.83
N PHE A 836 40.65 -79.04 -34.35
CA PHE A 836 39.45 -79.30 -33.57
C PHE A 836 38.40 -80.06 -34.39
N THR A 837 37.47 -80.73 -33.71
CA THR A 837 36.27 -81.30 -34.34
C THR A 837 35.09 -80.35 -34.16
N THR A 838 34.38 -80.02 -35.23
CA THR A 838 33.26 -79.06 -35.21
C THR A 838 31.93 -79.77 -35.00
N VAL A 839 31.06 -79.20 -34.17
CA VAL A 839 29.68 -79.64 -33.96
C VAL A 839 28.75 -78.44 -34.16
N ALA A 840 27.75 -78.57 -35.04
CA ALA A 840 26.83 -77.48 -35.35
C ALA A 840 25.89 -77.13 -34.17
N SER A 841 25.52 -75.84 -34.06
CA SER A 841 24.43 -75.37 -33.20
C SER A 841 23.07 -75.86 -33.74
N GLY A 842 22.16 -76.31 -32.86
CA GLY A 842 20.86 -76.87 -33.26
C GLY A 842 20.88 -78.38 -33.61
N GLY A 843 19.73 -79.06 -33.44
CA GLY A 843 19.59 -80.52 -33.62
C GLY A 843 20.29 -81.39 -32.56
N ASP A 844 20.12 -82.72 -32.61
CA ASP A 844 20.60 -83.66 -31.58
C ASP A 844 22.07 -84.12 -31.78
N HIS A 845 22.93 -83.20 -32.22
CA HIS A 845 24.30 -83.48 -32.68
C HIS A 845 25.36 -83.60 -31.57
N ALA A 846 24.97 -83.71 -30.29
CA ALA A 846 25.90 -83.66 -29.15
C ALA A 846 26.11 -84.99 -28.42
N ASN A 847 25.64 -86.11 -28.99
CA ASN A 847 25.79 -87.44 -28.41
C ASN A 847 26.68 -88.34 -29.29
N ASN A 848 27.71 -88.94 -28.68
CA ASN A 848 28.63 -89.90 -29.29
C ASN A 848 29.38 -89.39 -30.53
N VAL A 849 29.75 -88.10 -30.51
CA VAL A 849 30.47 -87.41 -31.59
C VAL A 849 31.90 -87.98 -31.71
N PRO A 850 32.28 -88.59 -32.84
CA PRO A 850 33.65 -89.05 -33.05
C PRO A 850 34.60 -87.86 -33.23
N VAL A 851 35.75 -87.90 -32.55
CA VAL A 851 36.82 -86.91 -32.75
C VAL A 851 37.52 -87.21 -34.08
N GLN A 852 37.45 -86.28 -35.03
CA GLN A 852 37.85 -86.49 -36.42
C GLN A 852 39.32 -86.16 -36.69
N ASP A 853 39.93 -85.32 -35.86
CA ASP A 853 41.32 -84.90 -36.03
C ASP A 853 42.24 -85.79 -35.17
N THR A 854 43.23 -86.43 -35.80
CA THR A 854 44.21 -87.28 -35.10
C THR A 854 45.28 -86.45 -34.39
N LYS A 855 45.16 -85.12 -34.40
CA LYS A 855 46.06 -84.18 -33.73
C LYS A 855 45.46 -83.53 -32.49
N ASP A 856 46.33 -83.21 -31.54
CA ASP A 856 46.02 -82.37 -30.40
C ASP A 856 45.95 -80.88 -30.81
N TYR A 857 45.57 -80.03 -29.87
CA TYR A 857 45.48 -78.57 -30.06
C TYR A 857 46.77 -77.94 -30.63
N PHE A 858 47.94 -78.46 -30.26
CA PHE A 858 49.24 -77.96 -30.72
C PHE A 858 49.63 -78.53 -32.10
N GLY A 859 48.76 -79.34 -32.72
CA GLY A 859 49.00 -79.97 -34.01
C GLY A 859 49.86 -81.24 -33.95
N ARG A 860 50.12 -81.78 -32.76
CA ARG A 860 50.89 -83.03 -32.57
C ARG A 860 49.96 -84.24 -32.62
N THR A 861 50.41 -85.37 -33.15
CA THR A 861 49.60 -86.58 -33.21
C THR A 861 49.20 -87.06 -31.81
N VAL A 862 47.91 -87.37 -31.61
CA VAL A 862 47.39 -88.00 -30.40
C VAL A 862 47.78 -89.48 -30.40
N THR A 863 48.58 -89.90 -29.42
CA THR A 863 49.08 -91.27 -29.29
C THR A 863 48.57 -91.98 -28.03
N ALA A 864 48.61 -93.32 -28.05
CA ALA A 864 48.46 -94.15 -26.85
C ALA A 864 49.48 -93.78 -25.75
N ASP A 865 49.12 -94.10 -24.51
CA ASP A 865 49.87 -93.89 -23.26
C ASP A 865 50.14 -92.45 -22.79
N THR A 866 49.90 -91.45 -23.65
CA THR A 866 49.94 -90.04 -23.26
C THR A 866 48.60 -89.63 -22.62
N PRO A 867 48.61 -88.95 -21.45
CA PRO A 867 47.38 -88.45 -20.85
C PRO A 867 46.89 -87.16 -21.53
N TYR A 868 45.60 -87.11 -21.86
CA TYR A 868 44.93 -85.95 -22.47
C TYR A 868 43.74 -85.48 -21.64
N ARG A 869 43.29 -84.26 -21.90
CA ARG A 869 41.98 -83.72 -21.52
C ARG A 869 41.24 -83.27 -22.76
N LEU A 870 39.93 -83.38 -22.71
CA LEU A 870 39.05 -82.93 -23.78
C LEU A 870 38.42 -81.60 -23.39
N ILE A 871 38.35 -80.67 -24.34
CA ILE A 871 37.75 -79.36 -24.15
C ILE A 871 36.65 -79.18 -25.18
N VAL A 872 35.49 -78.69 -24.75
CA VAL A 872 34.42 -78.27 -25.66
C VAL A 872 34.21 -76.78 -25.50
N LEU A 873 34.43 -76.03 -26.57
CA LEU A 873 34.26 -74.59 -26.67
C LEU A 873 32.93 -74.27 -27.37
N SER A 874 32.01 -73.59 -26.69
CA SER A 874 30.87 -72.91 -27.31
C SER A 874 31.36 -71.61 -27.95
N VAL A 875 31.22 -71.46 -29.27
CA VAL A 875 31.66 -70.28 -30.02
C VAL A 875 30.46 -69.37 -30.28
N ALA A 876 30.51 -68.13 -29.81
CA ALA A 876 29.48 -67.14 -30.08
C ALA A 876 29.61 -66.57 -31.50
N ARG A 877 28.51 -66.06 -32.06
CA ARG A 877 28.52 -65.38 -33.38
C ARG A 877 29.35 -64.09 -33.39
N SER A 878 29.61 -63.49 -32.22
CA SER A 878 30.51 -62.34 -32.04
C SER A 878 32.00 -62.68 -32.01
N GLY A 879 32.36 -63.97 -31.92
CA GLY A 879 33.74 -64.44 -31.72
C GLY A 879 34.18 -64.62 -30.25
N GLN A 880 33.33 -64.30 -29.27
CA GLN A 880 33.54 -64.67 -27.86
C GLN A 880 33.16 -66.14 -27.60
N GLY A 881 33.60 -66.76 -26.50
CA GLY A 881 33.29 -68.19 -26.26
C GLY A 881 33.25 -68.59 -24.78
N ALA A 882 32.80 -69.82 -24.51
CA ALA A 882 32.85 -70.42 -23.18
C ALA A 882 33.22 -71.89 -23.27
N MET A 883 34.04 -72.39 -22.34
CA MET A 883 34.61 -73.74 -22.43
C MET A 883 34.26 -74.64 -21.24
N ALA A 884 34.11 -75.94 -21.50
CA ALA A 884 34.08 -77.00 -20.51
C ALA A 884 35.24 -77.97 -20.75
N MET A 885 35.81 -78.53 -19.68
CA MET A 885 36.96 -79.44 -19.73
C MET A 885 36.63 -80.77 -19.05
N SER A 886 37.07 -81.88 -19.64
CA SER A 886 36.92 -83.23 -19.07
C SER A 886 37.97 -83.54 -18.00
N ASN A 887 37.76 -84.63 -17.28
CA ASN A 887 38.83 -85.31 -16.55
C ASN A 887 39.90 -85.84 -17.52
N GLN A 888 41.08 -86.15 -16.97
CA GLN A 888 42.19 -86.73 -17.72
C GLN A 888 41.86 -88.17 -18.17
N PHE A 889 42.26 -88.53 -19.38
CA PHE A 889 42.08 -89.86 -19.97
C PHE A 889 43.30 -90.28 -20.80
N LYS A 890 43.36 -91.57 -21.17
CA LYS A 890 44.32 -92.15 -22.12
C LYS A 890 43.58 -92.98 -23.17
N ILE A 891 44.17 -93.13 -24.35
CA ILE A 891 43.65 -94.02 -25.40
C ILE A 891 44.41 -95.36 -25.40
N ASN A 892 43.75 -96.42 -25.89
CA ASN A 892 44.29 -97.78 -25.89
C ASN A 892 45.41 -97.94 -26.96
N PRO A 893 46.46 -98.73 -26.69
CA PRO A 893 47.47 -99.06 -27.70
C PRO A 893 46.93 -100.02 -28.78
N ALA A 894 47.55 -100.00 -29.97
CA ALA A 894 47.20 -100.91 -31.07
C ALA A 894 47.70 -102.35 -30.83
N PRO A 895 46.99 -103.40 -31.31
CA PRO A 895 47.43 -104.80 -31.16
C PRO A 895 48.74 -105.13 -31.90
N GLN A 896 49.57 -106.01 -31.33
CA GLN A 896 50.86 -106.45 -31.89
C GLN A 896 50.70 -107.62 -32.91
N ALA A 897 51.57 -107.71 -33.93
CA ALA A 897 51.49 -108.72 -35.00
C ALA A 897 52.01 -110.13 -34.60
N PRO A 898 51.46 -111.24 -35.14
CA PRO A 898 51.88 -112.62 -34.80
C PRO A 898 53.26 -113.03 -35.37
N VAL A 899 53.98 -113.92 -34.67
CA VAL A 899 55.38 -114.34 -34.92
C VAL A 899 55.45 -115.80 -35.42
N ALA A 900 56.37 -116.11 -36.36
CA ALA A 900 56.54 -117.45 -36.94
C ALA A 900 57.34 -118.41 -36.02
N ALA A 901 57.06 -119.72 -36.09
CA ALA A 901 57.77 -120.77 -35.37
C ALA A 901 59.20 -120.97 -35.93
N ALA A 902 60.18 -121.11 -35.04
CA ALA A 902 61.59 -121.27 -35.41
C ALA A 902 61.87 -122.61 -36.11
N THR A 903 62.82 -122.64 -37.04
CA THR A 903 63.23 -123.85 -37.77
C THR A 903 64.20 -124.70 -36.94
N VAL A 904 64.12 -126.03 -37.08
CA VAL A 904 65.07 -126.96 -36.44
C VAL A 904 66.38 -126.99 -37.24
N ALA A 905 67.51 -126.87 -36.55
CA ALA A 905 68.85 -126.95 -37.13
C ALA A 905 69.65 -128.14 -36.55
N ASN A 906 70.56 -128.70 -37.35
CA ASN A 906 71.49 -129.78 -36.94
C ASN A 906 70.81 -131.08 -36.48
N ALA A 907 69.69 -131.46 -37.10
CA ALA A 907 69.10 -132.78 -36.91
C ALA A 907 70.01 -133.87 -37.48
N THR A 908 70.02 -135.04 -36.84
CA THR A 908 70.79 -136.22 -37.25
C THR A 908 69.87 -137.41 -37.43
N ALA A 909 70.19 -138.27 -38.40
CA ALA A 909 69.44 -139.49 -38.66
C ALA A 909 70.38 -140.71 -38.69
N THR A 910 69.97 -141.78 -38.01
CA THR A 910 70.73 -143.03 -37.91
C THR A 910 69.81 -144.21 -38.15
N ALA A 911 70.23 -145.16 -38.99
CA ALA A 911 69.50 -146.40 -39.21
C ALA A 911 69.46 -147.25 -37.93
N VAL A 912 68.27 -147.71 -37.53
CA VAL A 912 68.07 -148.57 -36.36
C VAL A 912 67.92 -150.03 -36.79
N SER A 913 67.32 -150.25 -37.96
CA SER A 913 67.15 -151.57 -38.58
C SER A 913 67.08 -151.41 -40.11
N ASN A 914 66.88 -152.52 -40.83
CA ASN A 914 66.75 -152.52 -42.29
C ASN A 914 65.48 -151.80 -42.80
N THR A 915 64.59 -151.34 -41.90
CA THR A 915 63.33 -150.67 -42.25
C THR A 915 63.01 -149.45 -41.38
N GLU A 916 63.92 -149.02 -40.50
CA GLU A 916 63.65 -147.94 -39.54
C GLU A 916 64.84 -146.97 -39.38
N ILE A 917 64.52 -145.67 -39.34
CA ILE A 917 65.48 -144.58 -39.13
C ILE A 917 65.07 -143.82 -37.87
N ARG A 918 66.02 -143.62 -36.94
CA ARG A 918 65.85 -142.72 -35.80
C ARG A 918 66.37 -141.34 -36.16
N VAL A 919 65.56 -140.32 -35.90
CA VAL A 919 65.90 -138.91 -36.03
C VAL A 919 66.07 -138.30 -34.66
N ASN A 920 67.19 -137.63 -34.41
CA ASN A 920 67.45 -136.88 -33.19
C ASN A 920 67.71 -135.40 -33.55
N PHE A 921 67.14 -134.49 -32.77
CA PHE A 921 67.32 -133.05 -32.96
C PHE A 921 67.18 -132.30 -31.64
N ASN A 922 67.86 -131.15 -31.56
CA ASN A 922 67.68 -130.23 -30.46
C ASN A 922 66.55 -129.26 -30.80
N GLU A 923 65.69 -128.99 -29.81
CA GLU A 923 64.60 -128.04 -29.99
C GLU A 923 65.13 -126.60 -30.13
N PRO A 924 64.59 -125.79 -31.06
CA PRO A 924 64.95 -124.38 -31.18
C PRO A 924 64.60 -123.61 -29.90
N ALA A 925 65.40 -122.59 -29.57
CA ALA A 925 65.13 -121.70 -28.45
C ALA A 925 63.85 -120.88 -28.71
N ASP A 926 62.72 -121.35 -28.19
CA ASP A 926 61.39 -120.80 -28.43
C ASP A 926 60.97 -119.84 -27.31
N THR A 927 61.56 -118.63 -27.28
CA THR A 927 61.33 -117.62 -26.22
C THR A 927 59.90 -117.07 -26.16
N ALA A 928 59.05 -117.39 -27.15
CA ALA A 928 57.65 -116.99 -27.21
C ALA A 928 56.68 -118.20 -27.19
N ASN A 929 57.19 -119.43 -26.99
CA ASN A 929 56.42 -120.67 -26.87
C ASN A 929 55.49 -120.97 -28.08
N VAL A 930 55.94 -120.60 -29.28
CA VAL A 930 55.13 -120.59 -30.51
C VAL A 930 55.07 -121.97 -31.19
N ALA A 931 56.06 -122.85 -31.04
CA ALA A 931 55.99 -124.21 -31.59
C ALA A 931 55.33 -125.18 -30.60
N THR A 932 54.30 -125.91 -31.03
CA THR A 932 53.53 -126.85 -30.18
C THR A 932 53.97 -128.31 -30.32
N SER A 933 54.50 -128.70 -31.48
CA SER A 933 55.06 -130.02 -31.77
C SER A 933 55.90 -129.96 -33.05
N TYR A 934 56.57 -131.07 -33.38
CA TYR A 934 57.37 -131.24 -34.59
C TYR A 934 56.84 -132.43 -35.41
N ALA A 935 56.90 -132.31 -36.73
CA ALA A 935 56.53 -133.36 -37.66
C ALA A 935 57.78 -133.82 -38.41
N LEU A 936 58.18 -135.07 -38.19
CA LEU A 936 59.26 -135.73 -38.91
C LEU A 936 58.73 -136.28 -40.24
N ILE A 937 59.40 -135.93 -41.33
CA ILE A 937 58.95 -136.23 -42.69
C ILE A 937 60.10 -136.89 -43.46
N VAL A 938 59.82 -138.01 -44.14
CA VAL A 938 60.81 -138.80 -44.89
C VAL A 938 60.33 -139.06 -46.31
N VAL A 939 61.21 -138.81 -47.27
CA VAL A 939 60.97 -139.01 -48.70
C VAL A 939 62.17 -139.69 -49.36
N LYS A 940 61.96 -140.31 -50.52
CA LYS A 940 63.06 -140.88 -51.31
C LYS A 940 64.08 -139.79 -51.68
N GLU A 941 65.36 -140.15 -51.65
CA GLU A 941 66.46 -139.24 -51.98
C GLU A 941 66.22 -138.52 -53.32
N GLY A 942 66.38 -137.20 -53.32
CA GLY A 942 66.19 -136.34 -54.50
C GLY A 942 64.77 -135.79 -54.65
N THR A 943 63.82 -136.19 -53.80
CA THR A 943 62.47 -135.59 -53.77
C THR A 943 62.52 -134.18 -53.18
N ILE A 944 62.00 -133.19 -53.91
CA ILE A 944 61.94 -131.79 -53.44
C ILE A 944 60.86 -131.66 -52.36
N MET A 945 61.24 -131.13 -51.20
CA MET A 945 60.32 -130.84 -50.10
C MET A 945 60.51 -129.39 -49.62
N ASP A 946 59.57 -128.52 -50.00
CA ASP A 946 59.49 -127.14 -49.52
C ASP A 946 58.50 -126.99 -48.36
N LEU A 947 58.40 -125.78 -47.79
CA LEU A 947 57.53 -125.50 -46.65
C LEU A 947 56.06 -125.82 -46.96
N SER A 948 55.59 -125.49 -48.15
CA SER A 948 54.19 -125.72 -48.54
C SER A 948 53.89 -127.22 -48.69
N ALA A 949 54.83 -127.97 -49.26
CA ALA A 949 54.73 -129.43 -49.39
C ALA A 949 54.80 -130.11 -48.01
N ALA A 950 55.66 -129.63 -47.10
CA ALA A 950 55.75 -130.15 -45.73
C ALA A 950 54.48 -129.86 -44.91
N VAL A 951 53.91 -128.65 -45.01
CA VAL A 951 52.63 -128.30 -44.36
C VAL A 951 51.48 -129.13 -44.92
N ASN A 952 51.50 -129.45 -46.22
CA ASN A 952 50.53 -130.35 -46.83
C ASN A 952 50.70 -131.80 -46.34
N ALA A 953 51.94 -132.30 -46.23
CA ALA A 953 52.23 -133.61 -45.63
C ALA A 953 51.73 -133.69 -44.18
N TYR A 954 51.93 -132.63 -43.39
CA TYR A 954 51.37 -132.51 -42.04
C TYR A 954 49.83 -132.54 -42.04
N SER A 955 49.20 -131.77 -42.92
CA SER A 955 47.73 -131.70 -43.02
C SER A 955 47.11 -133.05 -43.41
N ASN A 956 47.79 -133.82 -44.27
CA ASN A 956 47.37 -135.16 -44.68
C ASN A 956 47.79 -136.27 -43.70
N ARG A 957 48.45 -135.93 -42.58
CA ARG A 957 48.97 -136.87 -41.58
C ARG A 957 50.05 -137.84 -42.08
N ASN A 958 50.77 -137.47 -43.12
CA ASN A 958 51.87 -138.27 -43.70
C ASN A 958 53.21 -137.89 -43.06
N PHE A 959 53.30 -138.05 -41.74
CA PHE A 959 54.47 -137.69 -40.93
C PHE A 959 54.47 -138.47 -39.61
N VAL A 960 55.60 -138.45 -38.90
CA VAL A 960 55.65 -138.92 -37.51
C VAL A 960 55.71 -137.71 -36.57
N LYS A 961 54.73 -137.62 -35.67
CA LYS A 961 54.66 -136.54 -34.68
C LYS A 961 55.69 -136.77 -33.58
N VAL A 962 56.41 -135.71 -33.23
CA VAL A 962 57.24 -135.63 -32.02
C VAL A 962 56.72 -134.47 -31.20
N ASP A 963 56.28 -134.75 -29.98
CA ASP A 963 55.80 -133.71 -29.06
C ASP A 963 56.97 -132.86 -28.55
N LYS A 964 56.68 -131.60 -28.25
CA LYS A 964 57.66 -130.68 -27.65
C LYS A 964 58.18 -131.26 -26.32
N GLY A 965 59.48 -131.21 -26.12
CA GLY A 965 60.25 -131.81 -25.02
C GLY A 965 60.91 -133.16 -25.34
N GLN A 966 60.60 -133.85 -26.46
CA GLN A 966 61.10 -135.21 -26.72
C GLN A 966 62.41 -135.28 -27.51
N GLY A 967 62.65 -134.37 -28.45
CA GLY A 967 63.92 -134.24 -29.20
C GLY A 967 64.36 -135.45 -30.07
N ASN A 968 63.57 -136.52 -30.19
CA ASN A 968 63.83 -137.63 -31.10
C ASN A 968 62.56 -138.38 -31.52
N GLY A 969 62.64 -139.14 -32.62
CA GLY A 969 61.56 -140.00 -33.11
C GLY A 969 62.06 -141.08 -34.07
N ILE A 970 61.26 -142.12 -34.31
CA ILE A 970 61.59 -143.23 -35.23
C ILE A 970 60.59 -143.23 -36.39
N ILE A 971 61.10 -143.36 -37.62
CA ILE A 971 60.30 -143.45 -38.84
C ILE A 971 60.58 -144.77 -39.55
N SER A 972 59.52 -145.43 -40.00
CA SER A 972 59.55 -146.71 -40.71
C SER A 972 58.88 -146.70 -42.08
N VAL A 973 58.22 -145.59 -42.45
CA VAL A 973 57.56 -145.40 -43.75
C VAL A 973 57.83 -144.01 -44.32
N ASP A 974 57.82 -143.88 -45.65
CA ASP A 974 57.88 -142.58 -46.34
C ASP A 974 56.53 -141.86 -46.36
N THR A 975 56.47 -140.63 -46.90
CA THR A 975 55.22 -139.85 -46.99
C THR A 975 54.14 -140.45 -47.90
N LEU A 976 54.44 -141.52 -48.65
CA LEU A 976 53.48 -142.29 -49.44
C LEU A 976 53.01 -143.56 -48.72
N GLY A 977 53.52 -143.82 -47.51
CA GLY A 977 53.20 -144.99 -46.69
C GLY A 977 53.98 -146.25 -47.06
N ASN A 978 55.00 -146.15 -47.93
CA ASN A 978 55.84 -147.30 -48.27
C ASN A 978 56.85 -147.57 -47.15
N PRO A 979 57.09 -148.83 -46.75
CA PRO A 979 58.13 -149.18 -45.80
C PRO A 979 59.50 -148.74 -46.31
N LEU A 980 60.33 -148.20 -45.42
CA LEU A 980 61.74 -147.92 -45.75
C LEU A 980 62.47 -149.24 -46.02
N SER A 981 63.37 -149.26 -47.02
CA SER A 981 64.02 -150.49 -47.48
C SER A 981 65.50 -150.26 -47.81
N THR A 982 66.33 -151.29 -47.61
CA THR A 982 67.75 -151.31 -48.03
C THR A 982 67.95 -151.33 -49.54
N ALA A 983 66.88 -151.48 -50.33
CA ALA A 983 66.93 -151.38 -51.79
C ALA A 983 67.10 -149.92 -52.29
N ASP A 984 66.73 -148.93 -51.49
CA ASP A 984 66.94 -147.51 -51.78
C ASP A 984 68.29 -147.05 -51.19
N SER A 985 69.11 -146.32 -51.97
CA SER A 985 70.47 -145.92 -51.57
C SER A 985 70.51 -144.95 -50.38
N ALA A 986 69.51 -144.06 -50.26
CA ALA A 986 69.27 -143.19 -49.11
C ALA A 986 67.85 -142.57 -49.13
N TYR A 987 67.47 -141.94 -48.01
CA TYR A 987 66.27 -141.11 -47.87
C TYR A 987 66.63 -139.68 -47.45
N ASP A 988 65.80 -138.73 -47.87
CA ASP A 988 65.84 -137.33 -47.44
C ASP A 988 64.82 -137.10 -46.32
N LEU A 989 65.26 -136.44 -45.25
CA LEU A 989 64.48 -136.19 -44.04
C LEU A 989 64.38 -134.69 -43.76
N TYR A 990 63.22 -134.32 -43.22
CA TYR A 990 62.88 -132.95 -42.83
C TYR A 990 62.10 -132.95 -41.51
N ILE A 991 62.19 -131.83 -40.78
CA ILE A 991 61.44 -131.58 -39.55
C ILE A 991 60.65 -130.29 -39.73
N LEU A 992 59.32 -130.38 -39.62
CA LEU A 992 58.43 -129.23 -39.66
C LEU A 992 57.99 -128.84 -38.24
N SER A 993 58.26 -127.59 -37.86
CA SER A 993 57.86 -127.01 -36.58
C SER A 993 56.46 -126.40 -36.70
N ILE A 994 55.54 -126.79 -35.81
CA ILE A 994 54.11 -126.47 -35.90
C ILE A 994 53.76 -125.28 -35.00
N PRO A 995 53.30 -124.12 -35.54
CA PRO A 995 52.97 -122.93 -34.74
C PRO A 995 51.68 -123.10 -33.94
N THR A 996 51.44 -122.22 -32.96
CA THR A 996 50.17 -122.13 -32.22
C THR A 996 48.99 -121.74 -33.10
N ASP A 997 49.22 -120.89 -34.11
CA ASP A 997 48.22 -120.58 -35.14
C ASP A 997 48.50 -121.40 -36.41
N THR A 998 47.82 -122.55 -36.52
CA THR A 998 47.93 -123.44 -37.68
C THR A 998 47.16 -122.94 -38.90
N SER A 999 46.40 -121.84 -38.81
CA SER A 999 45.64 -121.30 -39.94
C SER A 999 46.49 -120.52 -40.94
N ASN A 1000 47.65 -120.03 -40.50
CA ASN A 1000 48.59 -119.29 -41.33
C ASN A 1000 49.82 -120.16 -41.71
N PRO A 1001 49.92 -120.63 -42.97
CA PRO A 1001 50.99 -121.53 -43.40
C PRO A 1001 52.39 -120.89 -43.36
N ASN A 1002 52.47 -119.55 -43.35
CA ASN A 1002 53.75 -118.83 -43.29
C ASN A 1002 54.37 -118.80 -41.88
N LEU A 1003 53.65 -119.28 -40.86
CA LEU A 1003 54.15 -119.32 -39.48
C LEU A 1003 54.84 -120.65 -39.15
N TYR A 1004 54.87 -121.62 -40.07
CA TYR A 1004 55.56 -122.90 -39.87
C TYR A 1004 57.06 -122.79 -40.16
N GLY A 1005 57.87 -123.59 -39.46
CA GLY A 1005 59.33 -123.62 -39.65
C GLY A 1005 59.82 -124.98 -40.16
N LEU A 1006 60.23 -125.07 -41.43
CA LEU A 1006 60.81 -126.28 -42.01
C LEU A 1006 62.34 -126.31 -41.83
N SER A 1007 62.89 -127.43 -41.37
CA SER A 1007 64.33 -127.65 -41.27
C SER A 1007 65.01 -127.70 -42.65
N GLY A 1008 66.33 -127.55 -42.68
CA GLY A 1008 67.12 -127.97 -43.84
C GLY A 1008 67.02 -129.49 -44.06
N LYS A 1009 67.30 -129.92 -45.29
CA LYS A 1009 67.40 -131.34 -45.68
C LYS A 1009 68.57 -132.00 -44.95
N PHE A 1010 68.35 -133.20 -44.42
CA PHE A 1010 69.41 -134.12 -43.97
C PHE A 1010 69.09 -135.53 -44.46
N THR A 1011 70.11 -136.36 -44.65
CA THR A 1011 69.93 -137.68 -45.28
C THR A 1011 70.36 -138.81 -44.37
N ALA A 1012 69.76 -139.99 -44.56
CA ALA A 1012 70.20 -141.23 -43.95
C ALA A 1012 70.02 -142.40 -44.93
N ALA A 1013 71.04 -143.25 -45.01
CA ALA A 1013 70.98 -144.52 -45.73
C ALA A 1013 70.59 -145.65 -44.78
N VAL A 1014 69.71 -146.54 -45.24
CA VAL A 1014 69.35 -147.75 -44.50
C VAL A 1014 70.38 -148.82 -44.84
N ASN A 1015 71.28 -149.15 -43.91
CA ASN A 1015 72.42 -150.05 -44.16
C ASN A 1015 72.27 -151.32 -43.28
N PRO A 1016 72.68 -152.54 -43.73
CA PRO A 1016 72.63 -153.70 -42.86
C PRO A 1016 73.69 -153.54 -41.77
N ALA A 1017 73.24 -153.33 -40.53
CA ALA A 1017 74.11 -153.42 -39.37
C ALA A 1017 74.59 -154.88 -39.19
N VAL A 1018 75.85 -155.10 -39.58
CA VAL A 1018 76.85 -156.03 -39.07
C VAL A 1018 76.37 -157.00 -37.98
N THR A 1019 76.32 -158.29 -38.31
CA THR A 1019 76.53 -159.37 -37.32
C THR A 1019 77.94 -159.24 -36.72
N ASN A 1020 78.04 -158.95 -35.42
CA ASN A 1020 79.13 -159.48 -34.61
C ASN A 1020 78.52 -160.48 -33.65
N GLY A 1021 78.88 -161.75 -33.83
CA GLY A 1021 78.56 -162.83 -32.91
C GLY A 1021 79.50 -162.83 -31.70
N ILE A 1022 78.95 -163.43 -30.64
CA ILE A 1022 79.43 -163.63 -29.25
C ILE A 1022 79.18 -162.45 -28.31
#